data_AF-A0A814GMF0-F1
#
_entry.id   AF-A0A814GMF0-F1
#
_cell.length_a   1.000
_cell.length_b   1.000
_cell.length_c   1.000
_cell.angle_alpha   90.00
_cell.angle_beta   90.00
_cell.angle_gamma   90.00
#
_symmetry.space_group_name_H-M   'P 1'
#
loop_
_entity.id
_entity.type
_entity.pdbx_description
1 polymer ?
#
loop_
_entity_poly.entity_id
_entity_poly.type
_entity_poly.pdbx_seq_one_letter_code
_entity_poly.pdbx_strand_id
1 'polypeptide(L)'
;MSSSLMKVVQKPINSIIVPRRNYYGGIYVTGPPCIGLASREKLISLALFCSVPFLYPMYIWIHLQHYNGSGRTWSAYQKQNAEKHKRDQKIAKSRQEKSNKTLLRYLLNTIRYTEHSHCLWFKRGLTTYEHHESPTIPHIHSYQQQLPFTETIPSKCHVVIAGGGLVGISVAYHLNEIGIKDVVLLERVKLASAATWQSGGQVSLIQGTVIETIFAKYSRQLYEQLHKSEHDIGFTEKGSIWIAQTSDRLHTLKRQLAEAKALDIRCETLNTEKLMEKVPILDPHEIWGALWIPQDCMVDPVSLSVTLAQLAMKGGVKIIENCSVKEINTEKQRAGEYHHVTGVLTSQGEIKCNVFINCTGMWARELGFFSNPTVRIPTQACEYICLKTKPVPNFPLNIPIVRSPDEHFYVQPLADQSVLIGGFLPESRPIFSNGVPDTFNFSLLQENWDDFQAILGNTIKRLSILADSDCETLITGADSFSPDGKLIMNESAEIDNYFVATGTNANGIALAGGIGKFIAESVFLGDTKTSTWPVDIRRFMRLHTNKRFLNDRLREIPGKQFSLKYPTYGMSLYRTGRKLRVSALHPKLQALGAVFGELLGYERPLFFNIDEAGKDEYIEDRNKQGTFGKPTWFNSVKKEYNACRRRVAVIDMTSFTKFEIKSAGRSVVDFLQHLCANNIDKPIGTVIHTGMLNQHGGYENDCSVVRLGEYHFLIISPTSQSTRSMKWLKSHFPDDGSIFLSDVTSLYTALNVIGPKAKHLLGEISDEPFNDFARMTCREIDVGFASHIYAMRLTHTAEDGFMLYIPSDYALCVYDLLMEQGKDYGIINAGYFAMRTLRIESMFAFWGQDLDKMITPLDCNREFRVHFDKNFIGKEALLLQRKQGIKKRFIQFLLEDHDLDLDPWPWSGEPIYRNGRFCGFVTSTAYGFTLGKQVCLGYVHAEGKDICTTDYIRNATYEIDIAGKRFKAKSNLYQPSEMGPTIQLSTP
;
A
#
# COMPACT_ATOMS: atom_id res chain seq x y z
N MET A 1 1.45 59.68 33.29
CA MET A 1 1.09 60.37 32.03
C MET A 1 0.32 59.34 31.21
N SER A 2 -1.02 59.34 31.25
CA SER A 2 -1.95 60.21 30.49
C SER A 2 -2.11 59.74 29.04
N SER A 3 -3.30 59.57 28.46
CA SER A 3 -4.66 59.63 29.04
C SER A 3 -5.70 59.14 28.01
N SER A 4 -6.88 58.76 28.49
CA SER A 4 -8.18 58.90 27.80
C SER A 4 -8.38 58.32 26.39
N LEU A 5 -9.10 57.18 26.33
CA LEU A 5 -10.03 56.91 25.23
C LEU A 5 -11.16 57.96 25.19
N MET A 6 -11.59 58.30 23.96
CA MET A 6 -12.97 58.69 23.60
C MET A 6 -13.27 58.00 22.25
N LYS A 7 -14.49 57.59 21.89
CA LYS A 7 -15.75 57.39 22.62
C LYS A 7 -16.56 56.30 21.84
N VAL A 8 -17.21 55.41 22.58
CA VAL A 8 -18.60 54.90 22.43
C VAL A 8 -19.22 54.96 21.02
N VAL A 9 -19.67 53.85 20.42
CA VAL A 9 -21.09 53.35 20.37
C VAL A 9 -21.02 52.05 19.51
N GLN A 10 -21.67 50.90 19.80
CA GLN A 10 -22.55 50.46 20.90
C GLN A 10 -22.41 48.93 21.16
N LYS A 11 -23.44 48.31 21.76
CA LYS A 11 -23.71 46.85 21.90
C LYS A 11 -25.26 46.69 21.95
N PRO A 12 -25.87 45.50 21.77
CA PRO A 12 -25.81 44.45 22.80
C PRO A 12 -25.71 42.99 22.29
N ILE A 13 -25.39 42.11 23.25
CA ILE A 13 -25.38 40.65 23.17
C ILE A 13 -26.32 40.15 24.28
N ASN A 14 -27.11 39.10 24.02
CA ASN A 14 -27.70 38.22 25.04
C ASN A 14 -26.93 36.89 24.99
N SER A 15 -26.07 36.57 25.97
CA SER A 15 -26.33 35.81 27.22
C SER A 15 -26.61 34.32 26.93
N ILE A 16 -25.87 33.33 27.48
CA ILE A 16 -25.78 32.84 28.89
C ILE A 16 -24.43 32.05 29.01
N ILE A 17 -23.44 32.41 29.86
CA ILE A 17 -23.18 32.05 31.29
C ILE A 17 -22.63 30.59 31.51
N VAL A 18 -21.28 30.38 31.60
CA VAL A 18 -20.41 30.12 32.82
C VAL A 18 -20.21 28.60 33.13
N PRO A 19 -19.10 28.07 33.75
CA PRO A 19 -17.93 28.67 34.43
C PRO A 19 -16.50 28.26 33.93
N ARG A 20 -15.48 28.87 34.56
CA ARG A 20 -14.03 28.80 34.30
C ARG A 20 -13.28 27.67 35.05
N ARG A 21 -12.09 27.27 34.56
CA ARG A 21 -10.82 27.34 35.33
C ARG A 21 -9.55 27.40 34.45
N ASN A 22 -8.69 28.34 34.84
CA ASN A 22 -7.39 28.82 34.34
C ASN A 22 -6.44 27.84 33.61
N TYR A 23 -5.76 28.34 32.55
CA TYR A 23 -4.29 28.24 32.39
C TYR A 23 -3.75 29.41 31.53
N TYR A 24 -2.42 29.58 31.52
CA TYR A 24 -1.69 30.75 31.01
C TYR A 24 -1.75 30.92 29.47
N GLY A 25 -1.67 32.17 29.02
CA GLY A 25 -1.91 32.54 27.62
C GLY A 25 -0.70 32.42 26.68
N GLY A 26 -0.93 31.80 25.52
CA GLY A 26 -0.19 32.03 24.29
C GLY A 26 -1.20 32.32 23.16
N ILE A 27 -1.02 33.40 22.41
CA ILE A 27 -1.98 33.81 21.38
C ILE A 27 -1.72 33.01 20.10
N TYR A 28 -2.61 32.06 19.80
CA TYR A 28 -2.85 31.59 18.43
C TYR A 28 -3.93 32.45 17.79
N VAL A 29 -3.70 32.90 16.54
CA VAL A 29 -4.75 33.51 15.70
C VAL A 29 -5.12 32.52 14.61
N THR A 30 -6.33 31.98 14.69
CA THR A 30 -6.95 31.13 13.67
C THR A 30 -8.19 31.83 13.12
N GLY A 31 -8.18 32.19 11.84
CA GLY A 31 -9.32 32.81 11.15
C GLY A 31 -8.89 33.58 9.90
N PRO A 32 -9.64 33.54 8.79
CA PRO A 32 -9.20 34.12 7.52
C PRO A 32 -9.41 35.64 7.48
N PRO A 33 -8.42 36.43 7.03
CA PRO A 33 -8.65 37.84 6.69
C PRO A 33 -9.18 37.95 5.26
N CYS A 34 -10.46 38.30 5.11
CA CYS A 34 -10.99 38.78 3.83
C CYS A 34 -10.34 40.12 3.47
N ILE A 35 -9.27 40.12 2.67
CA ILE A 35 -8.60 41.35 2.20
C ILE A 35 -9.36 41.89 0.97
N GLY A 36 -10.38 42.70 1.23
CA GLY A 36 -10.96 43.57 0.21
C GLY A 36 -10.01 44.71 -0.16
N LEU A 37 -9.78 44.89 -1.47
CA LEU A 37 -9.25 46.09 -2.15
C LEU A 37 -8.36 47.03 -1.29
N ALA A 38 -7.09 46.67 -1.12
CA ALA A 38 -6.06 47.59 -0.64
C ALA A 38 -5.41 48.33 -1.82
N SER A 39 -5.37 49.66 -1.77
CA SER A 39 -4.67 50.48 -2.77
C SER A 39 -3.15 50.24 -2.73
N ARG A 40 -2.47 50.50 -3.86
CA ARG A 40 -1.02 50.34 -4.07
C ARG A 40 -0.16 50.90 -2.92
N GLU A 41 -0.58 52.02 -2.33
CA GLU A 41 0.11 52.71 -1.23
C GLU A 41 0.03 51.97 0.12
N LYS A 42 -1.04 51.22 0.38
CA LYS A 42 -1.19 50.41 1.60
C LYS A 42 -0.28 49.18 1.57
N LEU A 43 -0.12 48.54 0.41
CA LEU A 43 0.81 47.42 0.23
C LEU A 43 2.28 47.84 0.39
N ILE A 44 2.65 49.00 -0.15
CA ILE A 44 4.00 49.59 0.03
C ILE A 44 4.25 49.93 1.51
N SER A 45 3.26 50.52 2.20
CA SER A 45 3.34 50.81 3.64
C SER A 45 3.52 49.54 4.48
N LEU A 46 2.81 48.45 4.15
CA LEU A 46 2.93 47.16 4.84
C LEU A 46 4.34 46.54 4.66
N ALA A 47 4.86 46.59 3.43
CA ALA A 47 6.20 46.10 3.10
C ALA A 47 7.31 46.88 3.83
N LEU A 48 7.14 48.20 3.99
CA LEU A 48 8.06 49.02 4.79
C LEU A 48 8.00 48.68 6.28
N PHE A 49 6.80 48.44 6.84
CA PHE A 49 6.63 48.08 8.25
C PHE A 49 7.30 46.75 8.63
N CYS A 50 7.38 45.80 7.71
CA CYS A 50 8.06 44.51 7.90
C CYS A 50 9.60 44.57 7.78
N SER A 51 10.21 45.75 7.56
CA SER A 51 11.63 45.89 7.21
C SER A 51 12.59 46.31 8.35
N VAL A 52 12.14 46.26 9.61
CA VAL A 52 12.98 46.59 10.79
C VAL A 52 13.59 45.32 11.43
N PRO A 53 14.93 45.15 11.48
CA PRO A 53 15.55 43.87 11.85
C PRO A 53 15.82 43.68 13.35
N PHE A 54 15.26 42.62 13.94
CA PHE A 54 15.51 42.18 15.33
C PHE A 54 16.87 41.49 15.57
N LEU A 55 17.68 41.27 14.54
CA LEU A 55 18.83 40.36 14.60
C LEU A 55 20.09 40.93 15.28
N TYR A 56 20.29 42.25 15.29
CA TYR A 56 21.49 42.85 15.91
C TYR A 56 21.44 42.93 17.45
N PRO A 57 20.32 43.35 18.08
CA PRO A 57 20.19 43.35 19.54
C PRO A 57 20.28 41.94 20.15
N MET A 58 19.72 40.94 19.48
CA MET A 58 19.74 39.55 19.93
C MET A 58 21.15 38.94 19.92
N TYR A 59 21.98 39.29 18.92
CA TYR A 59 23.38 38.88 18.85
C TYR A 59 24.23 39.50 19.98
N ILE A 60 23.96 40.76 20.33
CA ILE A 60 24.58 41.45 21.47
C ILE A 60 24.14 40.80 22.79
N TRP A 61 22.86 40.46 22.94
CA TRP A 61 22.31 39.83 24.15
C TRP A 61 22.91 38.44 24.42
N ILE A 62 23.02 37.59 23.40
CA ILE A 62 23.64 36.25 23.50
C ILE A 62 25.13 36.36 23.90
N HIS A 63 25.87 37.31 23.35
CA HIS A 63 27.27 37.51 23.73
C HIS A 63 27.46 38.12 25.13
N LEU A 64 26.54 38.98 25.60
CA LEU A 64 26.56 39.49 26.98
C LEU A 64 26.30 38.37 28.01
N GLN A 65 25.42 37.42 27.71
CA GLN A 65 25.18 36.24 28.56
C GLN A 65 26.44 35.37 28.72
N HIS A 66 27.23 35.18 27.65
CA HIS A 66 28.50 34.46 27.74
C HIS A 66 29.63 35.25 28.44
N TYR A 67 29.55 36.58 28.51
CA TYR A 67 30.68 37.41 28.98
C TYR A 67 30.75 37.53 30.52
N ASN A 68 29.61 37.46 31.21
CA ASN A 68 29.51 37.58 32.67
C ASN A 68 30.25 36.49 33.48
N GLY A 69 30.73 35.41 32.84
CA GLY A 69 31.46 34.32 33.49
C GLY A 69 32.98 34.42 33.51
N SER A 70 33.61 35.51 33.01
CA SER A 70 35.07 35.49 32.70
C SER A 70 35.94 36.64 33.23
N GLY A 71 35.38 37.61 33.97
CA GLY A 71 36.16 38.60 34.74
C GLY A 71 37.07 39.56 33.96
N ARG A 72 36.94 39.67 32.62
CA ARG A 72 37.74 40.57 31.78
C ARG A 72 36.97 41.83 31.39
N THR A 73 37.67 42.94 31.17
CA THR A 73 37.05 44.21 30.78
C THR A 73 36.68 44.24 29.29
N TRP A 74 35.50 44.79 28.98
CA TRP A 74 34.92 44.84 27.63
C TRP A 74 35.83 45.51 26.58
N SER A 75 36.62 46.51 26.98
CA SER A 75 37.55 47.22 26.07
C SER A 75 38.71 46.35 25.58
N ALA A 76 39.13 45.34 26.34
CA ALA A 76 40.16 44.39 25.91
C ALA A 76 39.64 43.46 24.80
N TYR A 77 38.41 42.96 24.95
CA TYR A 77 37.75 42.11 23.94
C TYR A 77 37.51 42.85 22.63
N GLN A 78 37.09 44.12 22.70
CA GLN A 78 36.91 44.97 21.52
C GLN A 78 38.22 45.20 20.76
N LYS A 79 39.34 45.46 21.46
CA LYS A 79 40.66 45.58 20.81
C LYS A 79 41.10 44.28 20.13
N GLN A 80 40.86 43.12 20.75
CA GLN A 80 41.30 41.83 20.21
C GLN A 80 40.47 41.33 19.02
N ASN A 81 39.20 41.75 18.88
CA ASN A 81 38.28 41.27 17.85
C ASN A 81 37.82 42.33 16.82
N ALA A 82 38.45 43.51 16.80
CA ALA A 82 38.04 44.63 15.94
C ALA A 82 37.98 44.28 14.44
N GLU A 83 38.94 43.52 13.92
CA GLU A 83 38.93 43.10 12.50
C GLU A 83 37.86 42.06 12.21
N LYS A 84 37.63 41.11 13.13
CA LYS A 84 36.59 40.10 13.01
C LYS A 84 35.20 40.75 12.95
N HIS A 85 34.92 41.71 13.84
CA HIS A 85 33.67 42.48 13.80
C HIS A 85 33.50 43.28 12.50
N LYS A 86 34.55 43.92 11.97
CA LYS A 86 34.49 44.58 10.64
C LYS A 86 34.19 43.60 9.51
N ARG A 87 34.77 42.40 9.54
CA ARG A 87 34.55 41.35 8.54
C ARG A 87 33.12 40.80 8.60
N ASP A 88 32.62 40.52 9.80
CA ASP A 88 31.27 40.00 10.03
C ASP A 88 30.20 41.03 9.67
N GLN A 89 30.39 42.32 9.98
CA GLN A 89 29.51 43.40 9.51
C GLN A 89 29.47 43.49 7.98
N LYS A 90 30.62 43.32 7.29
CA LYS A 90 30.68 43.34 5.82
C LYS A 90 29.96 42.13 5.20
N ILE A 91 30.07 40.95 5.81
CA ILE A 91 29.35 39.74 5.40
C ILE A 91 27.84 39.88 5.65
N ALA A 92 27.42 40.41 6.80
CA ALA A 92 26.01 40.65 7.12
C ALA A 92 25.37 41.63 6.12
N LYS A 93 26.05 42.75 5.82
CA LYS A 93 25.58 43.74 4.85
C LYS A 93 25.47 43.17 3.43
N SER A 94 26.45 42.36 3.01
CA SER A 94 26.43 41.63 1.73
C SER A 94 25.27 40.63 1.64
N ARG A 95 25.02 39.85 2.70
CA ARG A 95 23.87 38.92 2.77
C ARG A 95 22.53 39.66 2.76
N GLN A 96 22.44 40.80 3.44
CA GLN A 96 21.24 41.66 3.46
C GLN A 96 20.93 42.24 2.07
N GLU A 97 21.93 42.78 1.36
CA GLU A 97 21.74 43.24 -0.04
C GLU A 97 21.29 42.11 -0.96
N LYS A 98 21.85 40.90 -0.81
CA LYS A 98 21.49 39.75 -1.62
C LYS A 98 20.04 39.30 -1.32
N SER A 99 19.64 39.27 -0.05
CA SER A 99 18.27 38.94 0.36
C SER A 99 17.26 39.98 -0.15
N ASN A 100 17.56 41.27 0.00
CA ASN A 100 16.69 42.36 -0.46
C ASN A 100 16.52 42.33 -1.99
N LYS A 101 17.59 42.04 -2.76
CA LYS A 101 17.50 41.86 -4.22
C LYS A 101 16.63 40.65 -4.61
N THR A 102 16.72 39.54 -3.90
CA THR A 102 15.85 38.36 -4.13
C THR A 102 14.39 38.68 -3.81
N LEU A 103 14.11 39.32 -2.67
CA LEU A 103 12.75 39.69 -2.26
C LEU A 103 12.12 40.69 -3.24
N LEU A 104 12.88 41.69 -3.69
CA LEU A 104 12.43 42.66 -4.69
C LEU A 104 12.14 41.99 -6.05
N ARG A 105 12.97 41.03 -6.47
CA ARG A 105 12.75 40.25 -7.70
C ARG A 105 11.51 39.37 -7.60
N TYR A 106 11.24 38.79 -6.43
CA TYR A 106 10.03 38.02 -6.16
C TYR A 106 8.78 38.91 -6.25
N LEU A 107 8.78 40.05 -5.53
CA LEU A 107 7.68 41.03 -5.57
C LEU A 107 7.41 41.58 -6.98
N LEU A 108 8.46 41.91 -7.75
CA LEU A 108 8.30 42.38 -9.13
C LEU A 108 7.74 41.30 -10.06
N ASN A 109 8.11 40.03 -9.86
CA ASN A 109 7.51 38.91 -10.59
C ASN A 109 6.04 38.69 -10.20
N THR A 110 5.70 38.77 -8.91
CA THR A 110 4.30 38.66 -8.44
C THR A 110 3.43 39.79 -8.98
N ILE A 111 3.93 41.03 -9.03
CA ILE A 111 3.22 42.18 -9.63
C ILE A 111 3.00 41.97 -11.13
N ARG A 112 4.01 41.50 -11.88
CA ARG A 112 3.83 41.15 -13.30
C ARG A 112 2.80 40.03 -13.51
N TYR A 113 2.78 39.03 -12.62
CA TYR A 113 1.81 37.93 -12.69
C TYR A 113 0.36 38.40 -12.41
N THR A 114 0.16 39.33 -11.47
CA THR A 114 -1.18 39.86 -11.19
C THR A 114 -1.66 40.87 -12.24
N GLU A 115 -0.78 41.70 -12.79
CA GLU A 115 -1.14 42.62 -13.89
C GLU A 115 -1.58 41.87 -15.16
N HIS A 116 -0.92 40.75 -15.51
CA HIS A 116 -1.28 39.98 -16.69
C HIS A 116 -2.56 39.14 -16.52
N SER A 117 -2.79 38.58 -15.33
CA SER A 117 -3.95 37.73 -15.05
C SER A 117 -5.25 38.50 -14.84
N HIS A 118 -5.23 39.67 -14.20
CA HIS A 118 -6.46 40.40 -13.86
C HIS A 118 -7.03 41.26 -15.01
N CYS A 119 -6.22 41.68 -15.99
CA CYS A 119 -6.70 42.59 -17.06
C CYS A 119 -7.50 41.92 -18.19
N LEU A 120 -7.49 40.59 -18.30
CA LEU A 120 -8.24 39.86 -19.34
C LEU A 120 -9.63 39.40 -18.87
N TRP A 121 -9.80 39.08 -17.58
CA TRP A 121 -11.02 38.46 -17.06
C TRP A 121 -12.17 39.45 -16.80
N PHE A 122 -11.90 40.72 -16.52
CA PHE A 122 -12.95 41.72 -16.22
C PHE A 122 -13.61 42.38 -17.45
N LYS A 123 -13.24 41.99 -18.68
CA LYS A 123 -13.81 42.56 -19.92
C LYS A 123 -14.96 41.77 -20.55
N ARG A 124 -15.33 40.62 -19.99
CA ARG A 124 -16.49 39.82 -20.44
C ARG A 124 -17.43 39.59 -19.26
N GLY A 125 -18.35 40.53 -19.06
CA GLY A 125 -19.38 40.41 -18.03
C GLY A 125 -20.33 39.25 -18.35
N LEU A 126 -20.24 38.18 -17.58
CA LEU A 126 -21.19 37.07 -17.57
C LEU A 126 -21.62 36.83 -16.11
N THR A 127 -22.73 37.47 -15.74
CA THR A 127 -23.50 37.15 -14.53
C THR A 127 -24.74 36.35 -14.93
N THR A 128 -25.21 35.49 -14.02
CA THR A 128 -26.30 34.51 -14.18
C THR A 128 -26.04 33.40 -15.20
N TYR A 129 -25.71 32.21 -14.68
CA TYR A 129 -25.78 30.93 -15.39
C TYR A 129 -27.09 30.26 -15.01
N GLU A 130 -27.90 29.85 -15.98
CA GLU A 130 -29.09 29.04 -15.75
C GLU A 130 -28.70 27.56 -15.56
N HIS A 131 -29.57 26.77 -14.93
CA HIS A 131 -29.38 25.32 -14.83
C HIS A 131 -29.48 24.69 -16.22
N HIS A 132 -28.34 24.41 -16.85
CA HIS A 132 -28.32 23.49 -17.97
C HIS A 132 -28.63 22.06 -17.49
N GLU A 133 -29.54 21.40 -18.21
CA GLU A 133 -29.78 19.96 -18.07
C GLU A 133 -28.48 19.19 -18.30
N SER A 134 -28.31 18.07 -17.59
CA SER A 134 -27.16 17.17 -17.79
C SER A 134 -27.01 16.84 -19.29
N PRO A 135 -25.80 16.90 -19.87
CA PRO A 135 -25.61 16.60 -21.28
C PRO A 135 -26.13 15.20 -21.59
N THR A 136 -27.17 15.12 -22.42
CA THR A 136 -27.66 13.85 -22.94
C THR A 136 -26.57 13.28 -23.84
N ILE A 137 -26.04 12.11 -23.50
CA ILE A 137 -24.99 11.45 -24.29
C ILE A 137 -25.70 10.53 -25.31
N PRO A 138 -25.86 10.94 -26.58
CA PRO A 138 -26.68 10.20 -27.54
C PRO A 138 -26.19 8.77 -27.79
N HIS A 139 -24.89 8.51 -27.63
CA HIS A 139 -24.28 7.20 -27.82
C HIS A 139 -24.72 6.13 -26.80
N ILE A 140 -25.08 6.50 -25.57
CA ILE A 140 -25.50 5.51 -24.56
C ILE A 140 -26.88 4.92 -24.91
N HIS A 141 -27.78 5.77 -25.44
CA HIS A 141 -29.14 5.36 -25.78
C HIS A 141 -29.22 4.42 -27.01
N SER A 142 -28.31 4.53 -27.98
CA SER A 142 -28.35 3.69 -29.19
C SER A 142 -27.94 2.24 -28.94
N TYR A 143 -26.99 1.98 -28.02
CA TYR A 143 -26.52 0.62 -27.74
C TYR A 143 -27.38 -0.14 -26.72
N GLN A 144 -28.02 0.56 -25.78
CA GLN A 144 -28.86 -0.08 -24.75
C GLN A 144 -30.20 -0.64 -25.27
N GLN A 145 -30.67 -0.19 -26.44
CA GLN A 145 -31.93 -0.68 -27.04
C GLN A 145 -31.82 -2.08 -27.69
N GLN A 146 -30.64 -2.70 -27.72
CA GLN A 146 -30.37 -3.94 -28.47
C GLN A 146 -30.23 -5.21 -27.62
N LEU A 147 -30.40 -5.13 -26.29
CA LEU A 147 -30.24 -6.28 -25.38
C LEU A 147 -31.60 -6.95 -25.08
N PRO A 148 -31.76 -8.28 -25.25
CA PRO A 148 -32.97 -8.99 -24.89
C PRO A 148 -33.00 -9.24 -23.36
N PHE A 149 -33.34 -8.20 -22.60
CA PHE A 149 -33.38 -8.26 -21.13
C PHE A 149 -34.42 -9.26 -20.61
N THR A 150 -34.13 -9.89 -19.48
CA THR A 150 -35.10 -10.74 -18.78
C THR A 150 -35.85 -9.89 -17.75
N GLU A 151 -37.15 -9.70 -17.95
CA GLU A 151 -37.98 -8.84 -17.07
C GLU A 151 -38.30 -9.46 -15.70
N THR A 152 -38.09 -10.77 -15.51
CA THR A 152 -38.45 -11.49 -14.28
C THR A 152 -37.25 -12.18 -13.64
N ILE A 153 -37.11 -11.99 -12.31
CA ILE A 153 -36.11 -12.72 -11.52
C ILE A 153 -36.45 -14.23 -11.46
N PRO A 154 -35.47 -15.14 -11.55
CA PRO A 154 -35.69 -16.54 -11.27
C PRO A 154 -35.78 -16.79 -9.75
N SER A 155 -36.61 -17.74 -9.31
CA SER A 155 -36.71 -18.10 -7.89
C SER A 155 -35.46 -18.79 -7.33
N LYS A 156 -34.64 -19.39 -8.19
CA LYS A 156 -33.36 -20.01 -7.85
C LYS A 156 -32.37 -19.87 -9.01
N CYS A 157 -31.09 -19.70 -8.67
CA CYS A 157 -29.95 -19.83 -9.58
C CYS A 157 -28.76 -20.44 -8.82
N HIS A 158 -27.60 -20.59 -9.46
CA HIS A 158 -26.37 -21.01 -8.78
C HIS A 158 -25.58 -19.79 -8.28
N VAL A 159 -25.37 -18.79 -9.14
CA VAL A 159 -24.55 -17.60 -8.86
C VAL A 159 -25.35 -16.32 -9.09
N VAL A 160 -25.31 -15.40 -8.11
CA VAL A 160 -25.75 -14.01 -8.28
C VAL A 160 -24.54 -13.09 -8.32
N ILE A 161 -24.49 -12.21 -9.32
CA ILE A 161 -23.54 -11.09 -9.41
C ILE A 161 -24.30 -9.80 -9.17
N ALA A 162 -23.83 -8.96 -8.25
CA ALA A 162 -24.37 -7.62 -8.05
C ALA A 162 -23.46 -6.58 -8.71
N GLY A 163 -24.02 -5.77 -9.62
CA GLY A 163 -23.37 -4.65 -10.30
C GLY A 163 -23.11 -4.89 -11.78
N GLY A 164 -23.78 -4.13 -12.64
CA GLY A 164 -23.67 -4.11 -14.09
C GLY A 164 -22.59 -3.20 -14.66
N GLY A 165 -21.55 -2.88 -13.87
CA GLY A 165 -20.32 -2.28 -14.40
C GLY A 165 -19.48 -3.32 -15.16
N LEU A 166 -18.49 -2.86 -15.93
CA LEU A 166 -17.66 -3.73 -16.78
C LEU A 166 -17.02 -4.91 -16.01
N VAL A 167 -16.65 -4.73 -14.74
CA VAL A 167 -16.13 -5.82 -13.89
C VAL A 167 -17.15 -6.94 -13.67
N GLY A 168 -18.39 -6.60 -13.30
CA GLY A 168 -19.45 -7.60 -13.08
C GLY A 168 -19.89 -8.28 -14.38
N ILE A 169 -19.96 -7.53 -15.47
CA ILE A 169 -20.21 -8.08 -16.82
C ILE A 169 -19.09 -9.03 -17.24
N SER A 170 -17.83 -8.69 -16.96
CA SER A 170 -16.68 -9.57 -17.21
C SER A 170 -16.74 -10.85 -16.38
N VAL A 171 -17.13 -10.77 -15.09
CA VAL A 171 -17.36 -11.98 -14.26
C VAL A 171 -18.46 -12.85 -14.86
N ALA A 172 -19.59 -12.26 -15.28
CA ALA A 172 -20.69 -12.98 -15.93
C ALA A 172 -20.23 -13.73 -17.20
N TYR A 173 -19.49 -13.05 -18.07
CA TYR A 173 -18.91 -13.63 -19.28
C TYR A 173 -17.99 -14.83 -18.94
N HIS A 174 -17.03 -14.65 -18.04
CA HIS A 174 -16.06 -15.71 -17.72
C HIS A 174 -16.65 -16.91 -16.96
N LEU A 175 -17.68 -16.69 -16.13
CA LEU A 175 -18.43 -17.80 -15.50
C LEU A 175 -19.11 -18.67 -16.56
N ASN A 176 -19.69 -18.06 -17.61
CA ASN A 176 -20.21 -18.83 -18.73
C ASN A 176 -19.09 -19.57 -19.50
N GLU A 177 -17.98 -18.90 -19.81
CA GLU A 177 -16.87 -19.49 -20.59
C GLU A 177 -16.25 -20.71 -19.88
N ILE A 178 -16.14 -20.68 -18.54
CA ILE A 178 -15.65 -21.84 -17.76
C ILE A 178 -16.73 -22.93 -17.54
N GLY A 179 -17.95 -22.71 -18.04
CA GLY A 179 -19.05 -23.69 -18.05
C GLY A 179 -20.00 -23.61 -16.85
N ILE A 180 -19.88 -22.60 -15.98
CA ILE A 180 -20.84 -22.40 -14.88
C ILE A 180 -22.17 -21.89 -15.46
N LYS A 181 -23.25 -22.59 -15.12
CA LYS A 181 -24.63 -22.29 -15.54
C LYS A 181 -25.45 -21.72 -14.38
N ASP A 182 -26.67 -21.28 -14.69
CA ASP A 182 -27.58 -20.60 -13.76
C ASP A 182 -26.92 -19.38 -13.08
N VAL A 183 -26.40 -18.47 -13.90
CA VAL A 183 -25.80 -17.19 -13.48
C VAL A 183 -26.80 -16.06 -13.72
N VAL A 184 -26.98 -15.21 -12.72
CA VAL A 184 -27.80 -13.99 -12.78
C VAL A 184 -26.96 -12.78 -12.43
N LEU A 185 -26.94 -11.76 -13.29
CA LEU A 185 -26.40 -10.44 -12.98
C LEU A 185 -27.55 -9.48 -12.67
N LEU A 186 -27.48 -8.82 -11.52
CA LEU A 186 -28.42 -7.81 -11.06
C LEU A 186 -27.78 -6.43 -11.13
N GLU A 187 -28.44 -5.49 -11.80
CA GLU A 187 -28.04 -4.09 -11.90
C GLU A 187 -29.14 -3.17 -11.34
N ARG A 188 -28.73 -2.26 -10.45
CA ARG A 188 -29.61 -1.33 -9.71
C ARG A 188 -30.44 -0.44 -10.64
N VAL A 189 -29.83 0.06 -11.71
CA VAL A 189 -30.44 1.00 -12.66
C VAL A 189 -30.21 0.52 -14.09
N LYS A 190 -29.01 0.69 -14.65
CA LYS A 190 -28.65 0.38 -16.04
C LYS A 190 -27.20 -0.07 -16.16
N LEU A 191 -26.89 -0.93 -17.13
CA LEU A 191 -25.52 -1.36 -17.38
C LEU A 191 -24.59 -0.17 -17.63
N ALA A 192 -23.37 -0.28 -17.10
CA ALA A 192 -22.30 0.70 -17.15
C ALA A 192 -22.60 2.10 -16.53
N SER A 193 -23.73 2.31 -15.83
CA SER A 193 -24.24 3.64 -15.45
C SER A 193 -23.46 4.45 -14.39
N ALA A 194 -22.35 3.92 -13.87
CA ALA A 194 -21.51 4.54 -12.86
C ALA A 194 -20.13 4.92 -13.45
N ALA A 195 -19.02 4.61 -12.79
CA ALA A 195 -17.67 4.96 -13.25
C ALA A 195 -17.30 4.44 -14.67
N THR A 196 -17.94 3.36 -15.14
CA THR A 196 -17.60 2.72 -16.43
C THR A 196 -17.80 3.65 -17.63
N TRP A 197 -18.96 4.31 -17.77
CA TRP A 197 -19.21 5.21 -18.92
C TRP A 197 -18.34 6.49 -18.90
N GLN A 198 -17.81 6.87 -17.73
CA GLN A 198 -16.99 8.07 -17.54
C GLN A 198 -15.50 7.84 -17.85
N SER A 199 -15.11 6.59 -18.11
CA SER A 199 -13.70 6.24 -18.28
C SER A 199 -13.14 6.66 -19.64
N GLY A 200 -11.87 7.09 -19.67
CA GLY A 200 -11.14 7.37 -20.92
C GLY A 200 -10.77 6.14 -21.75
N GLY A 201 -11.22 4.93 -21.37
CA GLY A 201 -11.04 3.71 -22.17
C GLY A 201 -9.64 3.11 -22.19
N GLN A 202 -8.72 3.61 -21.37
CA GLN A 202 -7.30 3.23 -21.42
C GLN A 202 -7.04 1.82 -20.85
N VAL A 203 -6.27 1.02 -21.59
CA VAL A 203 -5.81 -0.31 -21.19
C VAL A 203 -4.28 -0.28 -21.12
N SER A 204 -3.78 0.11 -19.95
CA SER A 204 -2.35 0.12 -19.63
C SER A 204 -1.90 -1.26 -19.16
N LEU A 205 -0.86 -1.83 -19.77
CA LEU A 205 -0.36 -3.16 -19.42
C LEU A 205 0.43 -3.19 -18.11
N ILE A 206 1.32 -2.22 -17.90
CA ILE A 206 2.15 -2.14 -16.69
C ILE A 206 1.34 -1.52 -15.57
N GLN A 207 1.17 -2.26 -14.47
CA GLN A 207 0.32 -1.89 -13.34
C GLN A 207 1.11 -1.81 -12.02
N GLY A 208 0.42 -1.49 -10.92
CA GLY A 208 1.04 -1.31 -9.59
C GLY A 208 1.58 -2.58 -8.94
N THR A 209 1.17 -3.76 -9.42
CA THR A 209 1.64 -5.07 -8.98
C THR A 209 1.73 -6.07 -10.14
N VAL A 210 2.57 -7.11 -10.00
CA VAL A 210 2.67 -8.23 -10.96
C VAL A 210 1.31 -8.84 -11.29
N ILE A 211 0.44 -9.04 -10.30
CA ILE A 211 -0.88 -9.67 -10.51
C ILE A 211 -1.84 -8.76 -11.28
N GLU A 212 -1.85 -7.46 -11.00
CA GLU A 212 -2.62 -6.49 -11.79
C GLU A 212 -2.07 -6.37 -13.23
N THR A 213 -0.75 -6.48 -13.42
CA THR A 213 -0.10 -6.53 -14.74
C THR A 213 -0.51 -7.80 -15.52
N ILE A 214 -0.61 -8.95 -14.84
CA ILE A 214 -1.14 -10.20 -15.43
C ILE A 214 -2.61 -10.02 -15.83
N PHE A 215 -3.43 -9.35 -15.02
CA PHE A 215 -4.82 -9.06 -15.36
C PHE A 215 -4.93 -8.15 -16.58
N ALA A 216 -4.15 -7.06 -16.63
CA ALA A 216 -4.13 -6.15 -17.77
C ALA A 216 -3.66 -6.81 -19.07
N LYS A 217 -2.64 -7.67 -18.99
CA LYS A 217 -2.18 -8.48 -20.12
C LYS A 217 -3.28 -9.39 -20.66
N TYR A 218 -4.04 -10.05 -19.79
CA TYR A 218 -5.17 -10.87 -20.20
C TYR A 218 -6.34 -10.03 -20.76
N SER A 219 -6.72 -8.92 -20.12
CA SER A 219 -7.76 -8.01 -20.63
C SER A 219 -7.44 -7.51 -22.05
N ARG A 220 -6.21 -7.06 -22.30
CA ARG A 220 -5.76 -6.63 -23.64
C ARG A 220 -5.85 -7.77 -24.67
N GLN A 221 -5.49 -9.00 -24.28
CA GLN A 221 -5.64 -10.18 -25.15
C GLN A 221 -7.11 -10.48 -25.48
N LEU A 222 -8.00 -10.43 -24.50
CA LEU A 222 -9.44 -10.61 -24.69
C LEU A 222 -10.02 -9.53 -25.62
N TYR A 223 -9.69 -8.26 -25.41
CA TYR A 223 -10.21 -7.15 -26.22
C TYR A 223 -9.67 -7.20 -27.66
N GLU A 224 -8.41 -7.59 -27.84
CA GLU A 224 -7.84 -7.84 -29.17
C GLU A 224 -8.54 -9.02 -29.89
N GLN A 225 -8.95 -10.07 -29.17
CA GLN A 225 -9.72 -11.20 -29.72
C GLN A 225 -11.16 -10.81 -30.11
N LEU A 226 -11.83 -10.00 -29.28
CA LEU A 226 -13.16 -9.46 -29.60
C LEU A 226 -13.11 -8.59 -30.86
N HIS A 227 -12.13 -7.69 -30.95
CA HIS A 227 -11.93 -6.84 -32.12
C HIS A 227 -11.66 -7.65 -33.40
N LYS A 228 -10.80 -8.68 -33.32
CA LYS A 228 -10.55 -9.63 -34.43
C LYS A 228 -11.75 -10.50 -34.80
N SER A 229 -12.77 -10.57 -33.94
CA SER A 229 -14.05 -11.25 -34.19
C SER A 229 -15.13 -10.28 -34.71
N GLU A 230 -14.71 -9.11 -35.22
CA GLU A 230 -15.55 -8.04 -35.78
C GLU A 230 -16.56 -7.42 -34.80
N HIS A 231 -16.32 -7.51 -33.50
CA HIS A 231 -17.03 -6.69 -32.51
C HIS A 231 -16.44 -5.27 -32.49
N ASP A 232 -17.27 -4.26 -32.76
CA ASP A 232 -16.89 -2.86 -32.54
C ASP A 232 -16.91 -2.52 -31.04
N ILE A 233 -15.72 -2.51 -30.47
CA ILE A 233 -15.45 -2.09 -29.09
C ILE A 233 -14.55 -0.84 -29.05
N GLY A 234 -14.43 -0.08 -30.16
CA GLY A 234 -13.54 1.07 -30.26
C GLY A 234 -12.04 0.76 -30.08
N PHE A 235 -11.61 -0.48 -30.34
CA PHE A 235 -10.23 -0.93 -30.08
C PHE A 235 -9.21 -0.16 -30.93
N THR A 236 -8.22 0.47 -30.27
CA THR A 236 -7.09 1.12 -30.96
C THR A 236 -5.76 0.87 -30.23
N GLU A 237 -4.78 0.29 -30.92
CA GLU A 237 -3.42 0.03 -30.40
C GLU A 237 -2.46 1.13 -30.87
N LYS A 238 -2.55 2.31 -30.24
CA LYS A 238 -1.60 3.43 -30.46
C LYS A 238 -0.44 3.44 -29.45
N GLY A 239 -0.44 2.58 -28.44
CA GLY A 239 0.56 2.53 -27.37
C GLY A 239 0.47 3.68 -26.37
N SER A 240 1.37 3.67 -25.38
CA SER A 240 1.52 4.75 -24.40
C SER A 240 2.97 5.11 -24.12
N ILE A 241 3.19 6.36 -23.75
CA ILE A 241 4.47 6.93 -23.33
C ILE A 241 4.35 7.46 -21.92
N TRP A 242 5.28 7.05 -21.04
CA TRP A 242 5.45 7.62 -19.71
C TRP A 242 6.72 8.47 -19.68
N ILE A 243 6.59 9.78 -19.45
CA ILE A 243 7.69 10.75 -19.41
C ILE A 243 8.36 10.72 -18.03
N ALA A 244 9.70 10.90 -18.01
CA ALA A 244 10.47 11.16 -16.81
C ALA A 244 11.11 12.56 -16.85
N GLN A 245 10.81 13.39 -15.86
CA GLN A 245 11.45 14.71 -15.68
C GLN A 245 12.59 14.71 -14.67
N THR A 246 12.80 13.57 -14.03
CA THR A 246 13.83 13.37 -13.03
C THR A 246 14.58 12.06 -13.31
N SER A 247 15.84 11.99 -12.87
CA SER A 247 16.61 10.75 -12.80
C SER A 247 15.84 9.64 -12.10
N ASP A 248 15.08 10.01 -11.06
CA ASP A 248 14.39 9.12 -10.14
C ASP A 248 13.09 8.57 -10.73
N ARG A 249 12.38 9.37 -11.54
CA ARG A 249 11.30 8.87 -12.40
C ARG A 249 11.87 7.94 -13.47
N LEU A 250 12.97 8.30 -14.13
CA LEU A 250 13.58 7.44 -15.15
C LEU A 250 14.05 6.11 -14.54
N HIS A 251 14.58 6.12 -13.31
CA HIS A 251 14.90 4.91 -12.57
C HIS A 251 13.65 4.06 -12.31
N THR A 252 12.55 4.67 -11.83
CA THR A 252 11.27 3.98 -11.62
C THR A 252 10.76 3.32 -12.90
N LEU A 253 10.79 4.04 -14.03
CA LEU A 253 10.42 3.52 -15.35
C LEU A 253 11.33 2.38 -15.81
N LYS A 254 12.63 2.42 -15.49
CA LYS A 254 13.56 1.32 -15.79
C LYS A 254 13.34 0.08 -14.94
N ARG A 255 12.84 0.21 -13.69
CA ARG A 255 12.39 -0.94 -12.89
C ARG A 255 11.15 -1.59 -13.53
N GLN A 256 10.18 -0.78 -13.92
CA GLN A 256 8.98 -1.23 -14.64
C GLN A 256 9.33 -1.92 -15.97
N LEU A 257 10.30 -1.38 -16.73
CA LEU A 257 10.83 -2.00 -17.94
C LEU A 257 11.41 -3.41 -17.69
N ALA A 258 12.14 -3.60 -16.60
CA ALA A 258 12.73 -4.90 -16.25
C ALA A 258 11.64 -5.93 -15.89
N GLU A 259 10.68 -5.55 -15.03
CA GLU A 259 9.53 -6.39 -14.67
C GLU A 259 8.66 -6.73 -15.89
N ALA A 260 8.33 -5.74 -16.73
CA ALA A 260 7.54 -5.92 -17.93
C ALA A 260 8.21 -6.86 -18.96
N LYS A 261 9.53 -6.75 -19.14
CA LYS A 261 10.31 -7.69 -19.97
C LYS A 261 10.29 -9.11 -19.42
N ALA A 262 10.34 -9.29 -18.10
CA ALA A 262 10.21 -10.59 -17.45
C ALA A 262 8.80 -11.21 -17.60
N LEU A 263 7.80 -10.39 -17.90
CA LEU A 263 6.41 -10.80 -18.16
C LEU A 263 6.05 -10.83 -19.66
N ASP A 264 7.03 -10.85 -20.57
CA ASP A 264 6.86 -10.79 -22.03
C ASP A 264 5.94 -9.63 -22.50
N ILE A 265 6.16 -8.43 -21.96
CA ILE A 265 5.52 -7.19 -22.43
C ILE A 265 6.55 -6.37 -23.19
N ARG A 266 6.28 -6.06 -24.47
CA ARG A 266 7.18 -5.25 -25.30
C ARG A 266 7.16 -3.80 -24.81
N CYS A 267 8.31 -3.33 -24.35
CA CYS A 267 8.54 -1.94 -23.96
C CYS A 267 10.03 -1.58 -24.05
N GLU A 268 10.33 -0.29 -24.23
CA GLU A 268 11.70 0.24 -24.32
C GLU A 268 11.82 1.63 -23.72
N THR A 269 13.01 2.01 -23.24
CA THR A 269 13.29 3.40 -22.86
C THR A 269 13.65 4.23 -24.09
N LEU A 270 13.01 5.39 -24.24
CA LEU A 270 13.34 6.38 -25.27
C LEU A 270 14.25 7.48 -24.71
N ASN A 271 15.21 7.93 -25.54
CA ASN A 271 15.86 9.22 -25.37
C ASN A 271 14.95 10.33 -25.95
N THR A 272 15.34 11.59 -25.74
CA THR A 272 14.56 12.75 -26.19
C THR A 272 14.33 12.77 -27.71
N GLU A 273 15.31 12.36 -28.51
CA GLU A 273 15.19 12.30 -29.98
C GLU A 273 14.08 11.33 -30.42
N LYS A 274 14.14 10.06 -29.98
CA LYS A 274 13.11 9.06 -30.30
C LYS A 274 11.74 9.38 -29.70
N LEU A 275 11.71 10.11 -28.59
CA LEU A 275 10.46 10.62 -28.01
C LEU A 275 9.83 11.68 -28.94
N MET A 276 10.62 12.61 -29.47
CA MET A 276 10.15 13.62 -30.43
C MET A 276 9.71 13.00 -31.77
N GLU A 277 10.35 11.92 -32.22
CA GLU A 277 9.86 11.14 -33.38
C GLU A 277 8.46 10.53 -33.13
N LYS A 278 8.14 10.14 -31.89
CA LYS A 278 6.85 9.55 -31.50
C LYS A 278 5.78 10.61 -31.21
N VAL A 279 6.17 11.75 -30.65
CA VAL A 279 5.27 12.85 -30.26
C VAL A 279 5.87 14.20 -30.69
N PRO A 280 5.78 14.56 -31.99
CA PRO A 280 6.43 15.77 -32.50
C PRO A 280 5.92 17.09 -31.91
N ILE A 281 4.73 17.08 -31.31
CA ILE A 281 4.08 18.24 -30.66
C ILE A 281 4.50 18.47 -29.20
N LEU A 282 5.36 17.61 -28.65
CA LEU A 282 5.79 17.66 -27.25
C LEU A 282 6.88 18.73 -27.07
N ASP A 283 6.83 19.52 -26.00
CA ASP A 283 8.01 20.28 -25.56
C ASP A 283 9.04 19.29 -24.96
N PRO A 284 10.28 19.18 -25.49
CA PRO A 284 11.31 18.30 -24.96
C PRO A 284 12.03 18.82 -23.70
N HIS A 285 11.78 20.06 -23.27
CA HIS A 285 12.49 20.69 -22.16
C HIS A 285 12.31 19.94 -20.82
N GLU A 286 13.36 19.83 -20.00
CA GLU A 286 13.34 19.11 -18.71
C GLU A 286 13.00 17.60 -18.79
N ILE A 287 13.07 16.96 -19.96
CA ILE A 287 12.87 15.49 -20.09
C ILE A 287 14.21 14.74 -19.97
N TRP A 288 14.28 13.78 -19.05
CA TRP A 288 15.41 12.85 -18.88
C TRP A 288 15.30 11.60 -19.76
N GLY A 289 14.08 11.24 -20.15
CA GLY A 289 13.77 10.11 -21.01
C GLY A 289 12.30 9.71 -20.87
N ALA A 290 11.90 8.62 -21.51
CA ALA A 290 10.56 8.07 -21.38
C ALA A 290 10.55 6.54 -21.46
N LEU A 291 9.44 5.91 -21.07
CA LEU A 291 9.14 4.50 -21.32
C LEU A 291 8.06 4.40 -22.39
N TRP A 292 8.35 3.69 -23.48
CA TRP A 292 7.45 3.40 -24.58
C TRP A 292 6.84 2.00 -24.41
N ILE A 293 5.51 1.93 -24.44
CA ILE A 293 4.74 0.69 -24.34
C ILE A 293 3.84 0.60 -25.59
N PRO A 294 4.33 0.05 -26.72
CA PRO A 294 3.56 -0.05 -27.97
C PRO A 294 2.28 -0.88 -27.83
N GLN A 295 2.20 -1.73 -26.81
CA GLN A 295 1.10 -2.67 -26.59
C GLN A 295 -0.02 -2.14 -25.67
N ASP A 296 0.08 -0.92 -25.16
CA ASP A 296 -1.06 -0.26 -24.52
C ASP A 296 -2.11 0.08 -25.59
N CYS A 297 -3.38 -0.09 -25.26
CA CYS A 297 -4.48 0.18 -26.18
C CYS A 297 -5.61 0.99 -25.51
N MET A 298 -6.58 1.39 -26.32
CA MET A 298 -7.82 2.02 -25.90
C MET A 298 -9.01 1.22 -26.43
N VAL A 299 -10.12 1.27 -25.71
CA VAL A 299 -11.42 0.69 -26.08
C VAL A 299 -12.52 1.68 -25.68
N ASP A 300 -13.69 1.63 -26.33
CA ASP A 300 -14.86 2.31 -25.81
C ASP A 300 -15.46 1.51 -24.63
N PRO A 301 -15.55 2.08 -23.41
CA PRO A 301 -16.03 1.36 -22.23
C PRO A 301 -17.46 0.84 -22.35
N VAL A 302 -18.33 1.56 -23.07
CA VAL A 302 -19.75 1.25 -23.18
C VAL A 302 -19.96 0.13 -24.20
N SER A 303 -19.39 0.25 -25.40
CA SER A 303 -19.44 -0.77 -26.45
C SER A 303 -18.79 -2.08 -26.02
N LEU A 304 -17.66 -2.03 -25.29
CA LEU A 304 -17.06 -3.22 -24.67
C LEU A 304 -18.00 -3.87 -23.64
N SER A 305 -18.63 -3.07 -22.77
CA SER A 305 -19.57 -3.57 -21.77
C SER A 305 -20.79 -4.24 -22.42
N VAL A 306 -21.35 -3.63 -23.46
CA VAL A 306 -22.49 -4.19 -24.22
C VAL A 306 -22.09 -5.48 -24.94
N THR A 307 -20.92 -5.50 -25.58
CA THR A 307 -20.40 -6.70 -26.28
C THR A 307 -20.22 -7.89 -25.32
N LEU A 308 -19.57 -7.69 -24.18
CA LEU A 308 -19.40 -8.77 -23.19
C LEU A 308 -20.73 -9.21 -22.57
N ALA A 309 -21.68 -8.29 -22.36
CA ALA A 309 -23.03 -8.62 -21.90
C ALA A 309 -23.78 -9.49 -22.92
N GLN A 310 -23.75 -9.14 -24.22
CA GLN A 310 -24.34 -9.94 -25.30
C GLN A 310 -23.76 -11.36 -25.34
N LEU A 311 -22.43 -11.49 -25.23
CA LEU A 311 -21.75 -12.80 -25.25
C LEU A 311 -22.12 -13.64 -24.01
N ALA A 312 -22.17 -13.03 -22.82
CA ALA A 312 -22.63 -13.71 -21.60
C ALA A 312 -24.09 -14.18 -21.73
N MET A 313 -24.99 -13.33 -22.23
CA MET A 313 -26.40 -13.65 -22.45
C MET A 313 -26.59 -14.77 -23.48
N LYS A 314 -25.81 -14.75 -24.58
CA LYS A 314 -25.78 -15.84 -25.58
C LYS A 314 -25.34 -17.18 -24.99
N GLY A 315 -24.51 -17.17 -23.95
CA GLY A 315 -24.11 -18.35 -23.17
C GLY A 315 -25.15 -18.86 -22.16
N GLY A 316 -26.19 -18.07 -21.89
CA GLY A 316 -27.29 -18.38 -20.97
C GLY A 316 -27.29 -17.58 -19.66
N VAL A 317 -26.44 -16.56 -19.50
CA VAL A 317 -26.50 -15.66 -18.33
C VAL A 317 -27.73 -14.77 -18.42
N LYS A 318 -28.46 -14.64 -17.31
CA LYS A 318 -29.58 -13.68 -17.20
C LYS A 318 -29.07 -12.35 -16.67
N ILE A 319 -29.34 -11.26 -17.37
CA ILE A 319 -29.02 -9.90 -16.94
C ILE A 319 -30.33 -9.16 -16.67
N ILE A 320 -30.46 -8.61 -15.46
CA ILE A 320 -31.68 -7.97 -14.96
C ILE A 320 -31.34 -6.58 -14.44
N GLU A 321 -31.81 -5.56 -15.16
CA GLU A 321 -31.70 -4.15 -14.78
C GLU A 321 -32.87 -3.71 -13.88
N ASN A 322 -32.79 -2.49 -13.31
CA ASN A 322 -33.76 -1.97 -12.34
C ASN A 322 -34.03 -2.93 -11.16
N CYS A 323 -33.00 -3.69 -10.75
CA CYS A 323 -33.09 -4.71 -9.71
C CYS A 323 -32.01 -4.47 -8.66
N SER A 324 -32.42 -3.88 -7.53
CA SER A 324 -31.52 -3.58 -6.40
C SER A 324 -31.44 -4.79 -5.47
N VAL A 325 -30.23 -5.22 -5.09
CA VAL A 325 -30.05 -6.10 -3.92
C VAL A 325 -30.37 -5.30 -2.65
N LYS A 326 -31.14 -5.90 -1.73
CA LYS A 326 -31.57 -5.33 -0.45
C LYS A 326 -31.02 -6.09 0.75
N GLU A 327 -30.85 -7.40 0.63
CA GLU A 327 -30.26 -8.27 1.65
C GLU A 327 -29.49 -9.42 0.98
N ILE A 328 -28.42 -9.90 1.60
CA ILE A 328 -27.76 -11.16 1.25
C ILE A 328 -28.13 -12.16 2.34
N ASN A 329 -28.93 -13.15 1.97
CA ASN A 329 -29.42 -14.18 2.88
C ASN A 329 -28.27 -15.15 3.16
N THR A 330 -28.04 -15.44 4.44
CA THR A 330 -26.97 -16.35 4.87
C THR A 330 -27.45 -17.28 5.98
N GLU A 331 -26.87 -18.47 6.03
CA GLU A 331 -27.13 -19.44 7.09
C GLU A 331 -25.83 -19.83 7.80
N LYS A 332 -25.94 -20.08 9.11
CA LYS A 332 -24.85 -20.64 9.91
C LYS A 332 -24.62 -22.08 9.49
N GLN A 333 -23.38 -22.40 9.09
CA GLN A 333 -23.06 -23.72 8.55
C GLN A 333 -22.69 -24.74 9.64
N ARG A 334 -22.10 -24.27 10.76
CA ARG A 334 -21.47 -25.07 11.81
C ARG A 334 -21.65 -24.40 13.18
N ALA A 335 -21.24 -25.07 14.27
CA ALA A 335 -21.33 -24.55 15.65
C ALA A 335 -20.41 -23.35 15.99
N GLY A 336 -19.89 -22.64 14.98
CA GLY A 336 -19.17 -21.38 15.12
C GLY A 336 -19.95 -20.18 14.59
N GLU A 337 -19.34 -19.00 14.62
CA GLU A 337 -19.85 -17.78 13.98
C GLU A 337 -19.63 -17.79 12.45
N TYR A 338 -19.74 -18.95 11.80
CA TYR A 338 -19.37 -19.11 10.40
C TYR A 338 -20.58 -19.30 9.50
N HIS A 339 -20.70 -18.45 8.48
CA HIS A 339 -21.88 -18.31 7.63
C HIS A 339 -21.55 -18.66 6.17
N HIS A 340 -22.58 -18.99 5.39
CA HIS A 340 -22.50 -19.17 3.94
C HIS A 340 -23.69 -18.51 3.25
N VAL A 341 -23.53 -18.13 1.98
CA VAL A 341 -24.60 -17.56 1.15
C VAL A 341 -25.69 -18.60 0.86
N THR A 342 -26.97 -18.21 1.01
CA THR A 342 -28.13 -19.04 0.64
C THR A 342 -29.13 -18.35 -0.31
N GLY A 343 -29.04 -17.02 -0.46
CA GLY A 343 -29.89 -16.26 -1.37
C GLY A 343 -29.62 -14.76 -1.35
N VAL A 344 -30.41 -14.02 -2.11
CA VAL A 344 -30.49 -12.57 -2.07
C VAL A 344 -31.94 -12.12 -2.06
N LEU A 345 -32.25 -11.12 -1.23
CA LEU A 345 -33.48 -10.35 -1.36
C LEU A 345 -33.23 -9.18 -2.31
N THR A 346 -34.11 -9.00 -3.29
CA THR A 346 -34.03 -7.92 -4.27
C THR A 346 -35.28 -7.03 -4.23
N SER A 347 -35.26 -5.89 -4.92
CA SER A 347 -36.44 -5.05 -5.13
C SER A 347 -37.57 -5.72 -5.94
N GLN A 348 -37.33 -6.90 -6.51
CA GLN A 348 -38.32 -7.67 -7.30
C GLN A 348 -38.69 -9.01 -6.66
N GLY A 349 -38.17 -9.32 -5.46
CA GLY A 349 -38.38 -10.59 -4.74
C GLY A 349 -37.08 -11.31 -4.37
N GLU A 350 -37.18 -12.54 -3.87
CA GLU A 350 -36.04 -13.35 -3.43
C GLU A 350 -35.51 -14.27 -4.54
N ILE A 351 -34.19 -14.41 -4.63
CA ILE A 351 -33.50 -15.40 -5.47
C ILE A 351 -32.66 -16.29 -4.56
N LYS A 352 -32.92 -17.60 -4.55
CA LYS A 352 -32.05 -18.57 -3.87
C LYS A 352 -30.78 -18.82 -4.68
N CYS A 353 -29.61 -18.77 -4.05
CA CYS A 353 -28.32 -18.95 -4.72
C CYS A 353 -27.25 -19.48 -3.76
N ASN A 354 -26.24 -20.17 -4.30
CA ASN A 354 -25.16 -20.74 -3.49
C ASN A 354 -23.94 -19.81 -3.43
N VAL A 355 -23.81 -18.89 -4.41
CA VAL A 355 -22.66 -17.99 -4.56
C VAL A 355 -23.15 -16.57 -4.83
N PHE A 356 -22.57 -15.59 -4.13
CA PHE A 356 -22.81 -14.17 -4.34
C PHE A 356 -21.50 -13.45 -4.68
N ILE A 357 -21.51 -12.58 -5.69
CA ILE A 357 -20.34 -11.84 -6.15
C ILE A 357 -20.65 -10.34 -6.16
N ASN A 358 -20.03 -9.60 -5.24
CA ASN A 358 -20.17 -8.15 -5.10
C ASN A 358 -19.19 -7.42 -6.04
N CYS A 359 -19.73 -6.90 -7.15
CA CYS A 359 -19.02 -6.09 -8.14
C CYS A 359 -19.55 -4.63 -8.20
N THR A 360 -20.20 -4.13 -7.13
CA THR A 360 -20.94 -2.85 -7.17
C THR A 360 -20.07 -1.60 -7.02
N GLY A 361 -18.77 -1.68 -7.34
CA GLY A 361 -17.87 -0.51 -7.42
C GLY A 361 -17.90 0.36 -6.16
N MET A 362 -18.36 1.60 -6.28
CA MET A 362 -18.43 2.55 -5.16
C MET A 362 -19.47 2.19 -4.08
N TRP A 363 -20.49 1.37 -4.40
CA TRP A 363 -21.49 0.87 -3.43
C TRP A 363 -21.07 -0.43 -2.73
N ALA A 364 -19.90 -1.00 -3.06
CA ALA A 364 -19.51 -2.33 -2.57
C ALA A 364 -19.40 -2.39 -1.04
N ARG A 365 -18.93 -1.30 -0.42
CA ARG A 365 -18.87 -1.15 1.04
C ARG A 365 -20.25 -1.13 1.68
N GLU A 366 -21.18 -0.38 1.11
CA GLU A 366 -22.55 -0.23 1.60
C GLU A 366 -23.30 -1.58 1.51
N LEU A 367 -23.16 -2.27 0.37
CA LEU A 367 -23.73 -3.60 0.15
C LEU A 367 -23.13 -4.69 1.07
N GLY A 368 -21.89 -4.50 1.54
CA GLY A 368 -21.28 -5.36 2.56
C GLY A 368 -21.99 -5.31 3.93
N PHE A 369 -22.72 -4.22 4.23
CA PHE A 369 -23.56 -4.13 5.44
C PHE A 369 -24.93 -4.80 5.29
N PHE A 370 -25.33 -5.22 4.08
CA PHE A 370 -26.61 -5.91 3.83
C PHE A 370 -26.52 -7.43 4.05
N SER A 371 -25.43 -7.91 4.64
CA SER A 371 -25.28 -9.29 5.11
C SER A 371 -25.10 -9.33 6.63
N ASN A 372 -25.54 -10.41 7.26
CA ASN A 372 -25.30 -10.70 8.67
C ASN A 372 -24.63 -12.07 8.83
N PRO A 373 -23.31 -12.15 9.12
CA PRO A 373 -22.41 -11.06 9.49
C PRO A 373 -22.09 -10.12 8.32
N THR A 374 -21.72 -8.88 8.66
CA THR A 374 -21.26 -7.87 7.69
C THR A 374 -19.97 -8.29 6.99
N VAL A 375 -19.96 -8.30 5.66
CA VAL A 375 -18.72 -8.43 4.87
C VAL A 375 -17.99 -7.09 4.83
N ARG A 376 -16.71 -7.10 5.23
CA ARG A 376 -15.95 -5.86 5.50
C ARG A 376 -15.15 -5.43 4.27
N ILE A 377 -15.75 -4.62 3.40
CA ILE A 377 -15.13 -4.11 2.17
C ILE A 377 -14.62 -2.66 2.38
N PRO A 378 -13.30 -2.42 2.45
CA PRO A 378 -12.76 -1.10 2.69
C PRO A 378 -12.55 -0.35 1.36
N THR A 379 -13.63 0.17 0.80
CA THR A 379 -13.60 1.08 -0.36
C THR A 379 -14.41 2.33 -0.09
N GLN A 380 -14.07 3.43 -0.76
CA GLN A 380 -14.91 4.61 -0.83
C GLN A 380 -14.63 5.36 -2.15
N ALA A 381 -15.63 6.10 -2.64
CA ALA A 381 -15.50 6.92 -3.83
C ALA A 381 -14.54 8.11 -3.63
N CYS A 382 -13.73 8.41 -4.65
CA CYS A 382 -12.97 9.65 -4.76
C CYS A 382 -13.33 10.37 -6.07
N GLU A 383 -13.21 11.69 -6.05
CA GLU A 383 -13.29 12.53 -7.23
C GLU A 383 -12.14 12.22 -8.20
N TYR A 384 -12.46 12.23 -9.50
CA TYR A 384 -11.50 12.13 -10.59
C TYR A 384 -11.95 13.11 -11.71
N ILE A 385 -10.99 13.78 -12.34
CA ILE A 385 -11.27 14.91 -13.24
C ILE A 385 -10.55 14.71 -14.58
N CYS A 386 -11.29 14.82 -15.68
CA CYS A 386 -10.74 14.97 -17.03
C CYS A 386 -11.54 15.96 -17.87
N LEU A 387 -10.85 16.66 -18.78
CA LEU A 387 -11.42 17.58 -19.75
C LEU A 387 -11.44 16.92 -21.13
N LYS A 388 -12.58 16.95 -21.80
CA LYS A 388 -12.67 16.73 -23.25
C LYS A 388 -12.63 18.10 -23.95
N THR A 389 -11.73 18.28 -24.91
CA THR A 389 -11.74 19.44 -25.82
C THR A 389 -12.78 19.25 -26.92
N LYS A 390 -13.11 20.32 -27.66
CA LYS A 390 -13.67 20.18 -29.01
C LYS A 390 -12.58 19.64 -29.97
N PRO A 391 -12.92 19.27 -31.22
CA PRO A 391 -11.93 18.91 -32.23
C PRO A 391 -10.81 19.95 -32.36
N VAL A 392 -9.56 19.53 -32.19
CA VAL A 392 -8.38 20.43 -32.16
C VAL A 392 -7.72 20.46 -33.54
N PRO A 393 -7.73 21.61 -34.27
CA PRO A 393 -7.14 21.68 -35.60
C PRO A 393 -5.65 21.32 -35.61
N ASN A 394 -5.26 20.49 -36.58
CA ASN A 394 -3.89 19.99 -36.78
C ASN A 394 -3.34 19.12 -35.62
N PHE A 395 -4.16 18.67 -34.67
CA PHE A 395 -3.69 17.73 -33.64
C PHE A 395 -3.44 16.34 -34.25
N PRO A 396 -2.23 15.76 -34.09
CA PRO A 396 -1.86 14.51 -34.74
C PRO A 396 -2.58 13.31 -34.08
N LEU A 397 -3.52 12.69 -34.79
CA LEU A 397 -4.31 11.57 -34.25
C LEU A 397 -3.52 10.27 -34.05
N ASN A 398 -2.33 10.13 -34.64
CA ASN A 398 -1.53 8.92 -34.59
C ASN A 398 -0.45 8.93 -33.49
N ILE A 399 -0.55 9.85 -32.52
CA ILE A 399 0.31 9.82 -31.33
C ILE A 399 -0.22 8.82 -30.28
N PRO A 400 0.67 8.25 -29.44
CA PRO A 400 0.27 7.44 -28.29
C PRO A 400 -0.40 8.26 -27.18
N ILE A 401 -0.94 7.57 -26.18
CA ILE A 401 -1.30 8.20 -24.89
C ILE A 401 -0.01 8.74 -24.25
N VAL A 402 0.04 10.03 -23.95
CA VAL A 402 1.18 10.67 -23.29
C VAL A 402 0.87 10.83 -21.81
N ARG A 403 1.73 10.33 -20.91
CA ARG A 403 1.60 10.48 -19.46
C ARG A 403 2.83 11.20 -18.91
N SER A 404 2.62 12.25 -18.12
CA SER A 404 3.67 13.00 -17.44
C SER A 404 3.38 13.00 -15.94
N PRO A 405 3.77 11.93 -15.20
CA PRO A 405 3.41 11.78 -13.78
C PRO A 405 4.01 12.87 -12.89
N ASP A 406 5.20 13.37 -13.24
CA ASP A 406 5.87 14.47 -12.55
C ASP A 406 5.14 15.83 -12.75
N GLU A 407 4.33 15.95 -13.81
CA GLU A 407 3.45 17.08 -14.13
C GLU A 407 1.96 16.80 -13.79
N HIS A 408 1.67 15.64 -13.20
CA HIS A 408 0.34 15.19 -12.79
C HIS A 408 -0.72 14.95 -13.88
N PHE A 409 -0.36 14.88 -15.17
CA PHE A 409 -1.33 14.72 -16.27
C PHE A 409 -1.10 13.52 -17.20
N TYR A 410 -2.13 13.19 -17.97
CA TYR A 410 -2.04 12.44 -19.22
C TYR A 410 -2.89 13.10 -20.33
N VAL A 411 -2.55 12.83 -21.59
CA VAL A 411 -3.25 13.29 -22.79
C VAL A 411 -3.46 12.12 -23.76
N GLN A 412 -4.63 12.10 -24.40
CA GLN A 412 -5.06 11.06 -25.34
C GLN A 412 -5.86 11.67 -26.51
N PRO A 413 -5.46 11.46 -27.79
CA PRO A 413 -6.29 11.81 -28.94
C PRO A 413 -7.47 10.85 -29.08
N LEU A 414 -8.67 11.39 -29.33
CA LEU A 414 -9.87 10.61 -29.64
C LEU A 414 -10.12 10.55 -31.16
N ALA A 415 -11.06 9.71 -31.60
CA ALA A 415 -11.34 9.47 -33.02
C ALA A 415 -12.01 10.66 -33.73
N ASP A 416 -12.74 11.50 -32.99
CA ASP A 416 -13.45 12.70 -33.45
C ASP A 416 -12.55 13.95 -33.56
N GLN A 417 -11.23 13.78 -33.51
CA GLN A 417 -10.22 14.86 -33.40
C GLN A 417 -10.23 15.66 -32.08
N SER A 418 -11.07 15.30 -31.10
CA SER A 418 -10.96 15.86 -29.76
C SER A 418 -9.77 15.26 -28.99
N VAL A 419 -9.41 15.91 -27.88
CA VAL A 419 -8.34 15.49 -26.99
C VAL A 419 -8.92 15.32 -25.59
N LEU A 420 -8.63 14.17 -24.96
CA LEU A 420 -8.91 13.93 -23.56
C LEU A 420 -7.67 14.26 -22.73
N ILE A 421 -7.82 15.19 -21.78
CA ILE A 421 -6.78 15.63 -20.84
C ILE A 421 -7.25 15.24 -19.44
N GLY A 422 -6.46 14.52 -18.66
CA GLY A 422 -6.81 14.21 -17.28
C GLY A 422 -5.60 13.99 -16.40
N GLY A 423 -5.81 13.63 -15.14
CA GLY A 423 -4.68 13.47 -14.23
C GLY A 423 -5.05 13.10 -12.81
N PHE A 424 -4.03 13.03 -11.96
CA PHE A 424 -4.18 12.76 -10.54
C PHE A 424 -3.45 13.83 -9.73
N LEU A 425 -4.24 14.67 -9.06
CA LEU A 425 -3.74 15.66 -8.11
C LEU A 425 -3.07 14.96 -6.92
N PRO A 426 -2.01 15.53 -6.33
CA PRO A 426 -1.34 14.97 -5.15
C PRO A 426 -2.29 14.70 -3.97
N GLU A 427 -3.21 15.62 -3.73
CA GLU A 427 -4.33 15.48 -2.80
C GLU A 427 -5.62 15.36 -3.61
N SER A 428 -6.41 14.35 -3.30
CA SER A 428 -7.73 14.09 -3.90
C SER A 428 -8.85 14.39 -2.91
N ARG A 429 -10.09 14.38 -3.40
CA ARG A 429 -11.29 14.57 -2.57
C ARG A 429 -12.05 13.25 -2.41
N PRO A 430 -11.98 12.58 -1.25
CA PRO A 430 -12.87 11.48 -0.92
C PRO A 430 -14.31 12.00 -0.77
N ILE A 431 -15.24 11.38 -1.49
CA ILE A 431 -16.64 11.78 -1.60
C ILE A 431 -17.56 10.67 -1.11
N PHE A 432 -18.87 10.94 -1.06
CA PHE A 432 -19.92 9.98 -0.70
C PHE A 432 -19.69 9.22 0.62
N SER A 433 -18.99 9.82 1.59
CA SER A 433 -18.73 9.17 2.89
C SER A 433 -20.02 8.88 3.67
N ASN A 434 -21.12 9.56 3.36
CA ASN A 434 -22.46 9.33 3.93
C ASN A 434 -23.27 8.26 3.17
N GLY A 435 -22.67 7.57 2.21
CA GLY A 435 -23.35 6.78 1.19
C GLY A 435 -23.41 7.55 -0.14
N VAL A 436 -23.52 6.79 -1.23
CA VAL A 436 -23.70 7.34 -2.58
C VAL A 436 -25.19 7.65 -2.80
N PRO A 437 -25.57 8.83 -3.32
CA PRO A 437 -26.97 9.17 -3.57
C PRO A 437 -27.65 8.18 -4.52
N ASP A 438 -28.91 7.83 -4.26
CA ASP A 438 -29.67 6.92 -5.12
C ASP A 438 -29.84 7.45 -6.56
N THR A 439 -29.85 8.77 -6.74
CA THR A 439 -29.94 9.46 -8.03
C THR A 439 -28.62 9.54 -8.80
N PHE A 440 -27.52 9.01 -8.26
CA PHE A 440 -26.22 9.02 -8.93
C PHE A 440 -26.13 7.89 -9.97
N ASN A 441 -26.63 8.16 -11.18
CA ASN A 441 -26.67 7.25 -12.32
C ASN A 441 -26.63 8.05 -13.63
N PHE A 442 -25.64 7.81 -14.49
CA PHE A 442 -25.30 8.71 -15.61
C PHE A 442 -25.11 10.18 -15.17
N SER A 443 -24.67 10.38 -13.92
CA SER A 443 -24.49 11.69 -13.30
C SER A 443 -23.01 12.02 -13.16
N LEU A 444 -22.66 13.29 -13.40
CA LEU A 444 -21.37 13.85 -13.02
C LEU A 444 -21.50 14.62 -11.71
N LEU A 445 -20.37 14.85 -11.05
CA LEU A 445 -20.24 15.83 -9.99
C LEU A 445 -20.19 17.24 -10.59
N GLN A 446 -20.29 18.26 -9.74
CA GLN A 446 -20.11 19.65 -10.17
C GLN A 446 -18.69 19.87 -10.72
N GLU A 447 -18.57 20.60 -11.84
CA GLU A 447 -17.29 20.97 -12.43
C GLU A 447 -16.38 21.71 -11.43
N ASN A 448 -15.12 21.30 -11.37
CA ASN A 448 -14.12 21.79 -10.40
C ASN A 448 -12.88 22.36 -11.13
N TRP A 449 -13.09 23.51 -11.78
CA TRP A 449 -12.08 24.17 -12.63
C TRP A 449 -10.83 24.62 -11.87
N ASP A 450 -10.96 25.03 -10.59
CA ASP A 450 -9.83 25.48 -9.77
C ASP A 450 -8.80 24.36 -9.54
N ASP A 451 -9.27 23.16 -9.21
CA ASP A 451 -8.42 21.97 -9.04
C ASP A 451 -7.83 21.53 -10.40
N PHE A 452 -8.63 21.56 -11.47
CA PHE A 452 -8.17 21.16 -12.80
C PHE A 452 -7.15 22.13 -13.41
N GLN A 453 -7.15 23.41 -13.00
CA GLN A 453 -6.24 24.44 -13.51
C GLN A 453 -4.77 24.02 -13.41
N ALA A 454 -4.38 23.31 -12.36
CA ALA A 454 -3.00 22.82 -12.18
C ALA A 454 -2.61 21.77 -13.24
N ILE A 455 -3.51 20.82 -13.52
CA ILE A 455 -3.32 19.78 -14.55
C ILE A 455 -3.27 20.44 -15.94
N LEU A 456 -4.22 21.33 -16.22
CA LEU A 456 -4.32 22.02 -17.52
C LEU A 456 -3.10 22.93 -17.78
N GLY A 457 -2.63 23.68 -16.79
CA GLY A 457 -1.46 24.54 -16.93
C GLY A 457 -0.18 23.76 -17.26
N ASN A 458 0.05 22.64 -16.58
CA ASN A 458 1.16 21.73 -16.89
C ASN A 458 1.01 21.08 -18.27
N THR A 459 -0.21 20.70 -18.65
CA THR A 459 -0.51 20.13 -19.97
C THR A 459 -0.20 21.12 -21.09
N ILE A 460 -0.66 22.37 -20.97
CA ILE A 460 -0.41 23.43 -21.97
C ILE A 460 1.08 23.78 -22.04
N LYS A 461 1.81 23.80 -20.91
CA LYS A 461 3.29 23.95 -20.91
C LYS A 461 3.95 22.87 -21.78
N ARG A 462 3.50 21.62 -21.66
CA ARG A 462 4.09 20.46 -22.35
C ARG A 462 3.62 20.27 -23.81
N LEU A 463 2.41 20.75 -24.14
CA LEU A 463 1.72 20.56 -25.42
C LEU A 463 1.05 21.87 -25.82
N SER A 464 1.84 22.84 -26.27
CA SER A 464 1.40 24.23 -26.53
C SER A 464 0.30 24.36 -27.60
N ILE A 465 0.15 23.37 -28.49
CA ILE A 465 -0.97 23.27 -29.46
C ILE A 465 -2.35 23.27 -28.79
N LEU A 466 -2.44 22.90 -27.51
CA LEU A 466 -3.69 22.89 -26.74
C LEU A 466 -4.05 24.27 -26.15
N ALA A 467 -3.14 25.26 -26.19
CA ALA A 467 -3.35 26.58 -25.58
C ALA A 467 -4.56 27.34 -26.14
N ASP A 468 -4.79 27.22 -27.46
CA ASP A 468 -5.88 27.87 -28.19
C ASP A 468 -7.08 26.93 -28.43
N SER A 469 -7.13 25.78 -27.74
CA SER A 469 -8.20 24.79 -27.94
C SER A 469 -9.46 25.11 -27.13
N ASP A 470 -10.62 24.94 -27.77
CA ASP A 470 -11.93 25.06 -27.12
C ASP A 470 -12.17 23.85 -26.18
N CYS A 471 -12.63 24.12 -24.96
CA CYS A 471 -13.18 23.11 -24.06
C CYS A 471 -14.56 22.63 -24.55
N GLU A 472 -14.85 21.32 -24.44
CA GLU A 472 -16.18 20.76 -24.68
C GLU A 472 -16.90 20.47 -23.35
N THR A 473 -16.26 19.74 -22.42
CA THR A 473 -16.86 19.38 -21.12
C THR A 473 -15.79 19.01 -20.09
N LEU A 474 -15.90 19.51 -18.85
CA LEU A 474 -15.09 19.05 -17.73
C LEU A 474 -15.82 17.92 -16.99
N ILE A 475 -15.37 16.69 -17.22
CA ILE A 475 -15.90 15.47 -16.61
C ILE A 475 -15.34 15.36 -15.19
N THR A 476 -16.15 15.75 -14.20
CA THR A 476 -15.87 15.50 -12.78
C THR A 476 -16.60 14.22 -12.37
N GLY A 477 -15.89 13.10 -12.40
CA GLY A 477 -16.41 11.75 -12.14
C GLY A 477 -16.15 11.24 -10.72
N ALA A 478 -16.68 10.05 -10.44
CA ALA A 478 -16.50 9.35 -9.17
C ALA A 478 -16.09 7.90 -9.41
N ASP A 479 -14.99 7.43 -8.80
CA ASP A 479 -14.59 6.02 -8.84
C ASP A 479 -14.16 5.48 -7.47
N SER A 480 -14.19 4.15 -7.31
CA SER A 480 -13.94 3.42 -6.07
C SER A 480 -12.44 3.18 -5.84
N PHE A 481 -11.93 3.69 -4.72
CA PHE A 481 -10.54 3.51 -4.29
C PHE A 481 -10.44 2.71 -2.99
N SER A 482 -9.35 1.97 -2.84
CA SER A 482 -8.98 1.23 -1.64
C SER A 482 -7.91 1.96 -0.82
N PRO A 483 -7.83 1.76 0.51
CA PRO A 483 -6.87 2.47 1.37
C PRO A 483 -5.39 2.14 1.14
N ASP A 484 -5.07 1.18 0.25
CA ASP A 484 -3.70 0.85 -0.17
C ASP A 484 -3.45 1.03 -1.68
N GLY A 485 -4.42 1.57 -2.43
CA GLY A 485 -4.30 1.85 -3.86
C GLY A 485 -4.19 0.63 -4.76
N LYS A 486 -4.64 -0.54 -4.31
CA LYS A 486 -4.67 -1.81 -5.07
C LYS A 486 -6.08 -2.38 -5.14
N LEU A 487 -6.35 -3.21 -6.14
CA LEU A 487 -7.62 -3.93 -6.27
C LEU A 487 -8.04 -4.67 -4.97
N ILE A 488 -9.34 -4.78 -4.71
CA ILE A 488 -9.91 -5.67 -3.69
C ILE A 488 -10.69 -6.79 -4.37
N MET A 489 -10.24 -8.04 -4.19
CA MET A 489 -10.89 -9.22 -4.75
C MET A 489 -10.83 -10.47 -3.84
N ASN A 490 -11.39 -11.58 -4.34
CA ASN A 490 -11.53 -12.90 -3.71
C ASN A 490 -12.71 -13.02 -2.72
N GLU A 491 -12.88 -14.23 -2.19
CA GLU A 491 -13.83 -14.59 -1.14
C GLU A 491 -13.58 -13.84 0.17
N SER A 492 -14.66 -13.49 0.86
CA SER A 492 -14.66 -12.81 2.16
C SER A 492 -14.03 -13.63 3.30
N ALA A 493 -13.84 -13.02 4.47
CA ALA A 493 -13.41 -13.74 5.67
C ALA A 493 -14.58 -14.17 6.56
N GLU A 494 -15.78 -13.65 6.29
CA GLU A 494 -16.95 -13.69 7.15
C GLU A 494 -18.02 -14.67 6.68
N ILE A 495 -18.16 -14.84 5.36
CA ILE A 495 -19.19 -15.63 4.70
C ILE A 495 -18.58 -16.40 3.53
N ASP A 496 -18.72 -17.73 3.54
CA ASP A 496 -18.33 -18.59 2.40
C ASP A 496 -19.22 -18.36 1.19
N ASN A 497 -18.60 -18.45 0.02
CA ASN A 497 -19.17 -18.13 -1.29
C ASN A 497 -19.64 -16.67 -1.46
N TYR A 498 -19.25 -15.74 -0.58
CA TYR A 498 -19.35 -14.30 -0.81
C TYR A 498 -18.02 -13.79 -1.40
N PHE A 499 -17.99 -13.57 -2.70
CA PHE A 499 -16.85 -13.00 -3.43
C PHE A 499 -16.98 -11.49 -3.60
N VAL A 500 -15.85 -10.81 -3.70
CA VAL A 500 -15.76 -9.37 -3.94
C VAL A 500 -14.88 -9.10 -5.17
N ALA A 501 -15.21 -8.05 -5.92
CA ALA A 501 -14.35 -7.47 -6.95
C ALA A 501 -14.63 -5.95 -7.07
N THR A 502 -13.86 -5.12 -6.36
CA THR A 502 -14.05 -3.66 -6.31
C THR A 502 -12.75 -2.92 -5.99
N GLY A 503 -12.80 -1.58 -5.87
CA GLY A 503 -11.65 -0.75 -5.53
C GLY A 503 -10.60 -0.79 -6.63
N THR A 504 -11.02 -0.63 -7.89
CA THR A 504 -10.15 -0.74 -9.07
C THR A 504 -9.24 0.47 -9.25
N ASN A 505 -9.39 1.52 -8.44
CA ASN A 505 -8.54 2.73 -8.41
C ASN A 505 -8.33 3.31 -9.83
N ALA A 506 -9.39 3.72 -10.53
CA ALA A 506 -9.36 4.25 -11.90
C ALA A 506 -8.84 3.29 -13.01
N ASN A 507 -8.46 2.05 -12.68
CA ASN A 507 -7.94 1.07 -13.65
C ASN A 507 -8.97 -0.02 -14.03
N GLY A 508 -10.27 0.21 -13.78
CA GLY A 508 -11.31 -0.79 -14.00
C GLY A 508 -11.36 -1.35 -15.43
N ILE A 509 -11.16 -0.51 -16.45
CA ILE A 509 -11.15 -0.94 -17.86
C ILE A 509 -9.94 -1.83 -18.16
N ALA A 510 -8.74 -1.46 -17.70
CA ALA A 510 -7.54 -2.26 -17.90
C ALA A 510 -7.62 -3.63 -17.21
N LEU A 511 -8.25 -3.71 -16.03
CA LEU A 511 -8.22 -4.92 -15.19
C LEU A 511 -9.43 -5.85 -15.38
N ALA A 512 -10.57 -5.38 -15.92
CA ALA A 512 -11.84 -6.11 -15.87
C ALA A 512 -11.80 -7.52 -16.48
N GLY A 513 -11.13 -7.71 -17.63
CA GLY A 513 -11.00 -9.03 -18.26
C GLY A 513 -10.30 -10.03 -17.33
N GLY A 514 -9.13 -9.65 -16.80
CA GLY A 514 -8.37 -10.47 -15.85
C GLY A 514 -9.12 -10.75 -14.55
N ILE A 515 -9.79 -9.74 -13.98
CA ILE A 515 -10.61 -9.90 -12.78
C ILE A 515 -11.73 -10.93 -13.01
N GLY A 516 -12.46 -10.80 -14.13
CA GLY A 516 -13.55 -11.70 -14.48
C GLY A 516 -13.09 -13.16 -14.56
N LYS A 517 -12.00 -13.41 -15.29
CA LYS A 517 -11.39 -14.74 -15.40
C LYS A 517 -10.99 -15.31 -14.04
N PHE A 518 -10.27 -14.55 -13.22
CA PHE A 518 -9.73 -15.05 -11.95
C PHE A 518 -10.82 -15.29 -10.89
N ILE A 519 -11.89 -14.47 -10.87
CA ILE A 519 -13.06 -14.74 -10.04
C ILE A 519 -13.79 -16.00 -10.52
N ALA A 520 -14.00 -16.17 -11.83
CA ALA A 520 -14.64 -17.37 -12.37
C ALA A 520 -13.83 -18.66 -12.07
N GLU A 521 -12.50 -18.61 -12.21
CA GLU A 521 -11.61 -19.72 -11.81
C GLU A 521 -11.69 -19.99 -10.30
N SER A 522 -11.74 -18.96 -9.46
CA SER A 522 -11.87 -19.10 -7.99
C SER A 522 -13.19 -19.75 -7.60
N VAL A 523 -14.31 -19.37 -8.24
CA VAL A 523 -15.63 -19.97 -7.99
C VAL A 523 -15.68 -21.42 -8.49
N PHE A 524 -15.06 -21.73 -9.63
CA PHE A 524 -15.09 -23.07 -10.22
C PHE A 524 -14.17 -24.08 -9.51
N LEU A 525 -12.96 -23.65 -9.11
CA LEU A 525 -11.92 -24.54 -8.56
C LEU A 525 -11.73 -24.41 -7.05
N GLY A 526 -12.36 -23.43 -6.40
CA GLY A 526 -12.09 -23.03 -5.02
C GLY A 526 -10.82 -22.16 -4.87
N ASP A 527 -9.87 -22.23 -5.81
CA ASP A 527 -8.73 -21.31 -5.87
C ASP A 527 -8.09 -21.19 -7.28
N THR A 528 -7.03 -20.41 -7.40
CA THR A 528 -6.36 -19.96 -8.63
C THR A 528 -4.91 -20.42 -8.68
N LYS A 529 -4.39 -20.65 -9.88
CA LYS A 529 -3.01 -21.15 -10.11
C LYS A 529 -1.91 -20.10 -9.89
N THR A 530 -2.29 -18.84 -9.69
CA THR A 530 -1.37 -17.70 -9.46
C THR A 530 -1.77 -17.00 -8.18
N SER A 531 -0.80 -16.59 -7.36
CA SER A 531 -1.09 -15.91 -6.09
C SER A 531 -1.76 -14.56 -6.31
N THR A 532 -2.97 -14.42 -5.76
CA THR A 532 -3.74 -13.16 -5.70
C THR A 532 -3.55 -12.41 -4.39
N TRP A 533 -2.60 -12.80 -3.53
CA TRP A 533 -2.39 -12.19 -2.21
C TRP A 533 -2.30 -10.64 -2.20
N PRO A 534 -1.60 -9.97 -3.13
CA PRO A 534 -1.50 -8.51 -3.13
C PRO A 534 -2.85 -7.76 -3.25
N VAL A 535 -3.87 -8.44 -3.77
CA VAL A 535 -5.21 -7.91 -4.07
C VAL A 535 -6.34 -8.63 -3.29
N ASP A 536 -6.01 -9.63 -2.47
CA ASP A 536 -6.95 -10.38 -1.63
C ASP A 536 -7.60 -9.49 -0.56
N ILE A 537 -8.92 -9.58 -0.38
CA ILE A 537 -9.68 -8.81 0.61
C ILE A 537 -9.23 -9.10 2.06
N ARG A 538 -8.74 -10.31 2.34
CA ARG A 538 -8.30 -10.76 3.67
C ARG A 538 -6.98 -10.14 4.10
N ARG A 539 -6.37 -9.27 3.28
CA ARG A 539 -5.28 -8.38 3.71
C ARG A 539 -5.75 -7.24 4.62
N PHE A 540 -7.06 -6.97 4.70
CA PHE A 540 -7.62 -5.93 5.56
C PHE A 540 -8.27 -6.50 6.82
N MET A 541 -8.59 -5.61 7.77
CA MET A 541 -9.31 -5.92 9.01
C MET A 541 -10.35 -4.83 9.31
N ARG A 542 -11.22 -5.05 10.31
CA ARG A 542 -12.38 -4.18 10.62
C ARG A 542 -12.07 -2.67 10.71
N LEU A 543 -10.87 -2.28 11.15
CA LEU A 543 -10.53 -0.86 11.25
C LEU A 543 -10.46 -0.16 9.89
N HIS A 544 -10.16 -0.87 8.80
CA HIS A 544 -10.04 -0.29 7.47
C HIS A 544 -11.39 0.06 6.81
N THR A 545 -12.52 -0.48 7.30
CA THR A 545 -13.86 -0.06 6.84
C THR A 545 -14.41 1.14 7.61
N ASN A 546 -13.64 1.66 8.58
CA ASN A 546 -13.97 2.87 9.31
C ASN A 546 -13.98 4.08 8.37
N LYS A 547 -15.13 4.75 8.33
CA LYS A 547 -15.40 5.93 7.49
C LYS A 547 -14.45 7.10 7.73
N ARG A 548 -14.00 7.36 8.96
CA ARG A 548 -13.04 8.44 9.26
C ARG A 548 -11.65 8.07 8.75
N PHE A 549 -11.25 6.80 8.87
CA PHE A 549 -10.01 6.29 8.28
C PHE A 549 -10.03 6.40 6.75
N LEU A 550 -11.10 5.94 6.08
CA LEU A 550 -11.21 6.02 4.62
C LEU A 550 -11.19 7.48 4.13
N ASN A 551 -11.96 8.38 4.77
CA ASN A 551 -11.97 9.82 4.47
C ASN A 551 -10.62 10.53 4.62
N ASP A 552 -9.72 9.99 5.45
CA ASP A 552 -8.40 10.57 5.67
C ASP A 552 -7.34 9.89 4.78
N ARG A 553 -7.29 8.56 4.80
CA ARG A 553 -6.35 7.76 4.00
C ARG A 553 -6.51 8.03 2.50
N LEU A 554 -7.74 8.05 1.98
CA LEU A 554 -7.95 8.14 0.54
C LEU A 554 -7.55 9.48 -0.07
N ARG A 555 -7.36 10.55 0.73
CA ARG A 555 -6.89 11.86 0.24
C ARG A 555 -5.62 11.74 -0.60
N GLU A 556 -4.63 11.00 -0.11
CA GLU A 556 -3.34 10.83 -0.81
C GLU A 556 -3.32 9.65 -1.82
N ILE A 557 -4.35 8.79 -1.88
CA ILE A 557 -4.27 7.53 -2.66
C ILE A 557 -4.31 7.75 -4.19
N PRO A 558 -5.25 8.52 -4.77
CA PRO A 558 -5.23 8.81 -6.20
C PRO A 558 -3.93 9.52 -6.64
N GLY A 559 -3.45 10.50 -5.86
CA GLY A 559 -2.17 11.17 -6.12
C GLY A 559 -0.96 10.24 -6.12
N LYS A 560 -0.97 9.18 -5.29
CA LYS A 560 0.05 8.12 -5.28
C LYS A 560 0.05 7.22 -6.54
N GLN A 561 -0.87 7.39 -7.49
CA GLN A 561 -0.71 6.79 -8.81
C GLN A 561 0.42 7.45 -9.60
N PHE A 562 0.56 8.77 -9.46
CA PHE A 562 1.59 9.56 -10.15
C PHE A 562 2.77 9.96 -9.26
N SER A 563 2.73 9.77 -7.94
CA SER A 563 3.90 10.02 -7.09
C SER A 563 5.11 9.16 -7.46
N LEU A 564 6.32 9.59 -7.09
CA LEU A 564 7.45 8.67 -6.96
C LEU A 564 7.16 7.72 -5.79
N LYS A 565 7.46 6.43 -5.96
CA LYS A 565 7.29 5.39 -4.94
C LYS A 565 8.65 4.95 -4.48
N TYR A 566 9.23 5.71 -3.54
CA TYR A 566 10.53 5.35 -3.00
C TYR A 566 10.45 4.05 -2.20
N PRO A 567 11.51 3.23 -2.19
CA PRO A 567 11.49 1.95 -1.48
C PRO A 567 11.49 2.10 0.05
N THR A 568 10.30 2.07 0.65
CA THR A 568 10.12 2.11 2.11
C THR A 568 9.65 0.77 2.71
N TYR A 569 9.91 -0.33 1.97
CA TYR A 569 9.49 -1.71 2.28
C TYR A 569 8.01 -1.90 2.61
N GLY A 570 7.14 -1.05 2.05
CA GLY A 570 5.70 -1.10 2.31
C GLY A 570 5.30 -0.66 3.72
N MET A 571 6.23 -0.13 4.53
CA MET A 571 5.97 0.25 5.92
C MET A 571 5.85 1.77 6.10
N SER A 572 6.57 2.61 5.35
CA SER A 572 6.43 4.08 5.43
C SER A 572 5.90 4.64 4.11
N LEU A 573 4.64 4.34 3.78
CA LEU A 573 4.00 4.77 2.52
C LEU A 573 2.90 5.83 2.67
N TYR A 574 2.43 6.11 3.89
CA TYR A 574 1.18 6.83 4.11
C TYR A 574 1.30 7.91 5.20
N ARG A 575 0.84 9.12 4.87
CA ARG A 575 0.79 10.28 5.77
C ARG A 575 -0.50 10.30 6.60
N THR A 576 -1.61 9.90 6.00
CA THR A 576 -2.95 9.97 6.58
C THR A 576 -3.42 8.61 7.11
N GLY A 577 -4.43 8.60 7.97
CA GLY A 577 -4.98 7.36 8.56
C GLY A 577 -3.93 6.58 9.37
N ARG A 578 -3.19 7.25 10.25
CA ARG A 578 -2.08 6.69 11.05
C ARG A 578 -2.42 6.64 12.54
N LYS A 579 -1.56 5.99 13.34
CA LYS A 579 -1.71 5.81 14.81
C LYS A 579 -3.04 5.17 15.24
N LEU A 580 -3.60 4.31 14.40
CA LEU A 580 -4.87 3.62 14.66
C LEU A 580 -4.71 2.53 15.73
N ARG A 581 -3.53 1.92 15.80
CA ARG A 581 -3.07 1.01 16.85
C ARG A 581 -1.61 1.35 17.16
N VAL A 582 -1.27 1.36 18.44
CA VAL A 582 0.10 1.59 18.91
C VAL A 582 0.41 0.59 20.02
N SER A 583 1.68 0.26 20.23
CA SER A 583 2.11 -0.42 21.45
C SER A 583 2.09 0.55 22.63
N ALA A 584 2.07 0.03 23.86
CA ALA A 584 2.21 0.84 25.08
C ALA A 584 3.52 1.65 25.09
N LEU A 585 4.54 1.20 24.37
CA LEU A 585 5.85 1.85 24.29
C LEU A 585 5.93 3.00 23.27
N HIS A 586 4.96 3.14 22.35
CA HIS A 586 5.05 4.08 21.22
C HIS A 586 5.51 5.50 21.60
N PRO A 587 4.91 6.20 22.60
CA PRO A 587 5.35 7.55 22.97
C PRO A 587 6.80 7.61 23.45
N LYS A 588 7.25 6.56 24.16
CA LYS A 588 8.62 6.47 24.69
C LYS A 588 9.63 6.16 23.59
N LEU A 589 9.29 5.26 22.66
CA LEU A 589 10.12 4.97 21.50
C LEU A 589 10.22 6.17 20.55
N GLN A 590 9.13 6.94 20.37
CA GLN A 590 9.15 8.21 19.63
C GLN A 590 10.07 9.25 20.27
N ALA A 591 10.03 9.40 21.60
CA ALA A 591 10.95 10.28 22.32
C ALA A 591 12.43 9.83 22.19
N LEU A 592 12.68 8.54 21.95
CA LEU A 592 14.00 7.96 21.70
C LEU A 592 14.42 7.95 20.21
N GLY A 593 13.64 8.58 19.33
CA GLY A 593 13.97 8.71 17.91
C GLY A 593 13.60 7.50 17.05
N ALA A 594 12.62 6.70 17.47
CA ALA A 594 12.01 5.70 16.59
C ALA A 594 11.36 6.37 15.37
N VAL A 595 11.71 5.88 14.18
CA VAL A 595 11.07 6.28 12.93
C VAL A 595 10.03 5.22 12.57
N PHE A 596 8.75 5.59 12.56
CA PHE A 596 7.64 4.63 12.47
C PHE A 596 7.10 4.42 11.05
N GLY A 597 6.85 3.15 10.73
CA GLY A 597 5.97 2.74 9.64
C GLY A 597 4.69 2.09 10.16
N GLU A 598 3.71 1.88 9.28
CA GLU A 598 2.41 1.30 9.58
C GLU A 598 2.22 -0.06 8.90
N LEU A 599 1.58 -1.01 9.60
CA LEU A 599 1.00 -2.20 8.98
C LEU A 599 -0.26 -2.65 9.75
N LEU A 600 -1.40 -2.73 9.05
CA LEU A 600 -2.72 -3.03 9.63
C LEU A 600 -3.07 -2.11 10.80
N GLY A 601 -2.80 -0.81 10.63
CA GLY A 601 -3.02 0.24 11.61
C GLY A 601 -1.99 0.32 12.73
N TYR A 602 -1.07 -0.66 12.88
CA TYR A 602 -0.02 -0.64 13.89
C TYR A 602 1.18 0.21 13.49
N GLU A 603 1.52 1.19 14.32
CA GLU A 603 2.81 1.87 14.27
C GLU A 603 3.95 0.93 14.72
N ARG A 604 5.01 0.84 13.92
CA ARG A 604 6.13 -0.10 14.05
C ARG A 604 7.47 0.63 13.85
N PRO A 605 8.40 0.61 14.83
CA PRO A 605 9.73 1.21 14.68
C PRO A 605 10.54 0.56 13.54
N LEU A 606 10.88 1.31 12.50
CA LEU A 606 11.65 0.82 11.36
C LEU A 606 13.15 0.78 11.67
N PHE A 607 13.63 1.86 12.29
CA PHE A 607 14.98 2.08 12.77
C PHE A 607 14.94 3.26 13.77
N PHE A 608 16.06 3.52 14.44
CA PHE A 608 16.22 4.60 15.40
C PHE A 608 17.24 5.63 14.89
N ASN A 609 16.90 6.91 15.03
CA ASN A 609 17.83 8.02 14.79
C ASN A 609 17.59 9.14 15.80
N ILE A 610 18.63 9.55 16.52
CA ILE A 610 18.52 10.59 17.55
C ILE A 610 18.12 11.95 16.98
N ASP A 611 18.46 12.25 15.72
CA ASP A 611 18.02 13.48 15.03
C ASP A 611 16.50 13.51 14.78
N GLU A 612 15.83 12.36 14.93
CA GLU A 612 14.39 12.16 14.77
C GLU A 612 13.64 12.16 16.12
N ALA A 613 14.35 12.26 17.25
CA ALA A 613 13.78 12.22 18.59
C ALA A 613 12.71 13.30 18.84
N GLY A 614 11.55 12.87 19.35
CA GLY A 614 10.43 13.74 19.69
C GLY A 614 9.73 14.41 18.50
N LYS A 615 10.08 14.04 17.26
CA LYS A 615 9.43 14.54 16.05
C LYS A 615 8.21 13.68 15.71
N ASP A 616 7.17 14.30 15.16
CA ASP A 616 5.90 13.64 14.82
C ASP A 616 5.59 13.71 13.32
N GLU A 617 6.60 13.40 12.50
CA GLU A 617 6.61 13.58 11.05
C GLU A 617 7.24 12.35 10.37
N TYR A 618 6.70 11.94 9.23
CA TYR A 618 7.21 10.77 8.50
C TYR A 618 8.48 11.10 7.72
N ILE A 619 9.19 10.05 7.27
CA ILE A 619 10.44 10.18 6.49
C ILE A 619 10.22 11.09 5.27
N GLU A 620 9.07 10.95 4.60
CA GLU A 620 8.70 11.68 3.38
C GLU A 620 8.14 13.10 3.64
N ASP A 621 7.94 13.53 4.88
CA ASP A 621 7.38 14.86 5.19
C ASP A 621 8.47 15.94 5.28
N ARG A 622 9.70 15.54 5.58
CA ARG A 622 10.81 16.42 5.97
C ARG A 622 11.50 17.17 4.81
N ASN A 623 10.90 17.18 3.61
CA ASN A 623 11.60 17.49 2.35
C ASN A 623 12.87 16.64 2.11
N LYS A 624 13.04 15.54 2.86
CA LYS A 624 14.07 14.52 2.62
C LYS A 624 13.55 13.66 1.48
N GLN A 625 14.07 13.87 0.27
CA GLN A 625 13.80 12.98 -0.85
C GLN A 625 14.22 11.56 -0.45
N GLY A 626 13.42 10.56 -0.87
CA GLY A 626 13.82 9.16 -0.76
C GLY A 626 14.98 8.86 -1.71
N THR A 627 15.37 7.60 -1.80
CA THR A 627 16.46 7.20 -2.69
C THR A 627 16.25 5.78 -3.20
N PHE A 628 16.67 5.56 -4.45
CA PHE A 628 16.78 4.24 -5.06
C PHE A 628 18.17 3.62 -4.91
N GLY A 629 19.15 4.42 -4.48
CA GLY A 629 20.50 3.98 -4.11
C GLY A 629 20.60 3.71 -2.61
N LYS A 630 21.78 3.99 -2.02
CA LYS A 630 22.09 3.72 -0.61
C LYS A 630 21.14 4.45 0.34
N PRO A 631 20.37 3.74 1.19
CA PRO A 631 19.43 4.38 2.08
C PRO A 631 20.11 5.25 3.13
N THR A 632 19.54 6.42 3.42
CA THR A 632 20.02 7.35 4.45
C THR A 632 20.05 6.73 5.85
N TRP A 633 19.17 5.77 6.13
CA TRP A 633 19.12 5.00 7.38
C TRP A 633 20.17 3.89 7.51
N PHE A 634 20.97 3.61 6.46
CA PHE A 634 21.93 2.50 6.42
C PHE A 634 22.84 2.42 7.66
N ASN A 635 23.37 3.57 8.09
CA ASN A 635 24.29 3.63 9.24
C ASN A 635 23.59 3.46 10.59
N SER A 636 22.31 3.86 10.73
CA SER A 636 21.51 3.55 11.92
C SER A 636 21.25 2.06 12.01
N VAL A 637 20.73 1.47 10.94
CA VAL A 637 20.42 0.03 10.88
C VAL A 637 21.69 -0.82 11.05
N LYS A 638 22.86 -0.35 10.58
CA LYS A 638 24.16 -1.00 10.86
C LYS A 638 24.49 -1.02 12.35
N LYS A 639 24.19 0.04 13.13
CA LYS A 639 24.42 0.08 14.58
C LYS A 639 23.49 -0.89 15.30
N GLU A 640 22.20 -0.88 14.94
CA GLU A 640 21.16 -1.78 15.45
C GLU A 640 21.51 -3.25 15.20
N TYR A 641 21.81 -3.59 13.94
CA TYR A 641 22.27 -4.92 13.52
C TYR A 641 23.46 -5.42 14.35
N ASN A 642 24.48 -4.57 14.54
CA ASN A 642 25.67 -4.94 15.31
C ASN A 642 25.36 -5.16 16.80
N ALA A 643 24.33 -4.50 17.36
CA ALA A 643 23.90 -4.76 18.72
C ALA A 643 23.21 -6.12 18.84
N CYS A 644 22.27 -6.44 17.93
CA CYS A 644 21.65 -7.77 17.87
C CYS A 644 22.70 -8.89 17.74
N ARG A 645 23.72 -8.71 16.88
CA ARG A 645 24.76 -9.72 16.61
C ARG A 645 25.81 -9.88 17.72
N ARG A 646 26.14 -8.82 18.46
CA ARG A 646 27.34 -8.78 19.34
C ARG A 646 27.07 -8.43 20.80
N ARG A 647 25.88 -7.93 21.12
CA ARG A 647 25.51 -7.40 22.45
C ARG A 647 24.09 -7.87 22.80
N VAL A 648 23.19 -6.95 23.07
CA VAL A 648 21.74 -7.15 23.16
C VAL A 648 21.05 -5.93 22.56
N ALA A 649 19.88 -6.15 21.97
CA ALA A 649 18.95 -5.09 21.57
C ALA A 649 17.51 -5.49 21.89
N VAL A 650 16.60 -4.50 21.89
CA VAL A 650 15.16 -4.71 22.06
C VAL A 650 14.44 -4.24 20.80
N ILE A 651 13.55 -5.07 20.26
CA ILE A 651 12.70 -4.75 19.11
C ILE A 651 11.22 -4.89 19.54
N ASP A 652 10.42 -3.87 19.27
CA ASP A 652 8.98 -3.90 19.48
C ASP A 652 8.27 -4.74 18.41
N MET A 653 7.82 -5.91 18.82
CA MET A 653 7.14 -6.92 18.01
C MET A 653 5.63 -6.98 18.28
N THR A 654 5.09 -6.00 19.01
CA THR A 654 3.69 -5.99 19.49
C THR A 654 2.65 -6.16 18.39
N SER A 655 2.95 -5.76 17.15
CA SER A 655 2.02 -5.91 16.02
C SER A 655 1.77 -7.36 15.59
N PHE A 656 2.57 -8.35 16.00
CA PHE A 656 2.35 -9.76 15.64
C PHE A 656 0.98 -10.24 16.13
N THR A 657 0.27 -11.00 15.30
CA THR A 657 -1.03 -11.58 15.62
C THR A 657 -0.86 -12.67 16.67
N LYS A 658 -1.73 -12.67 17.68
CA LYS A 658 -1.71 -13.59 18.82
C LYS A 658 -3.11 -14.12 19.05
N PHE A 659 -3.30 -15.43 18.93
CA PHE A 659 -4.57 -16.08 19.22
C PHE A 659 -4.42 -17.09 20.35
N GLU A 660 -5.25 -16.96 21.37
CA GLU A 660 -5.38 -17.95 22.43
C GLU A 660 -6.44 -18.97 22.02
N ILE A 661 -6.13 -20.27 22.10
CA ILE A 661 -7.05 -21.35 21.74
C ILE A 661 -7.11 -22.41 22.85
N LYS A 662 -8.32 -22.78 23.25
CA LYS A 662 -8.63 -23.60 24.43
C LYS A 662 -9.77 -24.58 24.15
N SER A 663 -9.83 -25.68 24.89
CA SER A 663 -11.00 -26.58 24.97
C SER A 663 -11.10 -27.20 26.35
N ALA A 664 -12.27 -27.75 26.70
CA ALA A 664 -12.49 -28.43 28.00
C ALA A 664 -11.79 -29.80 28.10
N GLY A 665 -11.40 -30.38 26.96
CA GLY A 665 -10.67 -31.65 26.86
C GLY A 665 -9.81 -31.69 25.59
N ARG A 666 -9.48 -32.88 25.09
CA ARG A 666 -8.47 -33.07 24.03
C ARG A 666 -8.78 -32.47 22.65
N SER A 667 -10.00 -32.01 22.37
CA SER A 667 -10.41 -31.58 21.02
C SER A 667 -9.51 -30.52 20.38
N VAL A 668 -8.98 -29.53 21.13
CA VAL A 668 -8.00 -28.56 20.59
C VAL A 668 -6.68 -29.21 20.15
N VAL A 669 -6.22 -30.27 20.82
CA VAL A 669 -5.00 -31.00 20.49
C VAL A 669 -5.20 -31.74 19.17
N ASP A 670 -6.31 -32.46 19.04
CA ASP A 670 -6.59 -33.25 17.84
C ASP A 670 -6.90 -32.34 16.63
N PHE A 671 -7.59 -31.22 16.85
CA PHE A 671 -7.79 -30.14 15.85
C PHE A 671 -6.48 -29.53 15.37
N LEU A 672 -5.60 -29.08 16.28
CA LEU A 672 -4.32 -28.50 15.88
C LEU A 672 -3.38 -29.55 15.27
N GLN A 673 -3.49 -30.83 15.67
CA GLN A 673 -2.78 -31.94 15.00
C GLN A 673 -3.28 -32.17 13.56
N HIS A 674 -4.55 -31.92 13.24
CA HIS A 674 -5.03 -31.99 11.87
C HIS A 674 -4.64 -30.76 11.04
N LEU A 675 -4.69 -29.57 11.63
CA LEU A 675 -4.52 -28.30 10.91
C LEU A 675 -3.04 -27.91 10.70
N CYS A 676 -2.15 -28.24 11.66
CA CYS A 676 -0.73 -27.92 11.58
C CYS A 676 0.05 -29.06 10.89
N ALA A 677 1.04 -28.72 10.07
CA ALA A 677 1.93 -29.70 9.43
C ALA A 677 2.92 -30.37 10.40
N ASN A 678 3.30 -29.70 11.50
CA ASN A 678 4.20 -30.23 12.53
C ASN A 678 3.45 -30.91 13.67
N ASN A 679 4.11 -31.77 14.44
CA ASN A 679 3.52 -32.41 15.61
C ASN A 679 3.41 -31.42 16.79
N ILE A 680 2.18 -31.08 17.18
CA ILE A 680 1.89 -30.14 18.29
C ILE A 680 1.69 -30.84 19.64
N ASP A 681 1.54 -32.17 19.67
CA ASP A 681 1.39 -32.94 20.91
C ASP A 681 2.78 -33.21 21.52
N LYS A 682 3.33 -32.12 22.07
CA LYS A 682 4.63 -32.04 22.74
C LYS A 682 4.43 -31.64 24.20
N PRO A 683 5.43 -31.80 25.10
CA PRO A 683 5.31 -31.38 26.49
C PRO A 683 4.87 -29.91 26.64
N ILE A 684 4.16 -29.61 27.74
CA ILE A 684 3.79 -28.24 28.11
C ILE A 684 5.08 -27.40 28.21
N GLY A 685 5.00 -26.14 27.75
CA GLY A 685 6.17 -25.27 27.58
C GLY A 685 6.92 -25.49 26.26
N THR A 686 6.45 -26.30 25.32
CA THR A 686 7.07 -26.39 23.98
C THR A 686 6.54 -25.30 23.04
N VAL A 687 7.44 -24.72 22.23
CA VAL A 687 7.13 -23.85 21.09
C VAL A 687 7.35 -24.66 19.80
N ILE A 688 6.32 -24.79 18.97
CA ILE A 688 6.33 -25.57 17.73
C ILE A 688 6.22 -24.61 16.55
N HIS A 689 7.27 -24.53 15.73
CA HIS A 689 7.22 -23.81 14.45
C HIS A 689 6.55 -24.70 13.39
N THR A 690 5.47 -24.23 12.76
CA THR A 690 4.66 -25.02 11.84
C THR A 690 3.99 -24.16 10.78
N GLY A 691 3.68 -24.76 9.63
CA GLY A 691 2.66 -24.23 8.73
C GLY A 691 1.29 -24.82 9.05
N MET A 692 0.23 -24.07 8.78
CA MET A 692 -1.09 -24.61 8.42
C MET A 692 -1.18 -24.53 6.89
N LEU A 693 -1.53 -25.63 6.24
CA LEU A 693 -1.42 -25.75 4.78
C LEU A 693 -2.79 -25.97 4.14
N ASN A 694 -2.95 -25.55 2.89
CA ASN A 694 -4.09 -25.91 2.05
C ASN A 694 -3.91 -27.30 1.41
N GLN A 695 -4.92 -27.76 0.67
CA GLN A 695 -4.90 -29.08 0.01
C GLN A 695 -3.79 -29.24 -1.05
N HIS A 696 -3.23 -28.13 -1.54
CA HIS A 696 -2.07 -28.14 -2.45
C HIS A 696 -0.72 -28.10 -1.71
N GLY A 697 -0.73 -28.13 -0.37
CA GLY A 697 0.47 -28.12 0.48
C GLY A 697 1.11 -26.74 0.66
N GLY A 698 0.44 -25.66 0.25
CA GLY A 698 0.94 -24.28 0.39
C GLY A 698 0.50 -23.58 1.67
N TYR A 699 1.22 -22.54 2.09
CA TYR A 699 1.04 -21.89 3.41
C TYR A 699 -0.21 -20.99 3.50
N GLU A 700 -1.22 -21.47 4.21
CA GLU A 700 -2.37 -20.67 4.67
C GLU A 700 -2.04 -19.86 5.92
N ASN A 701 -1.17 -20.40 6.77
CA ASN A 701 -0.60 -19.70 7.92
C ASN A 701 0.84 -20.22 8.16
N ASP A 702 1.86 -19.34 8.19
CA ASP A 702 3.17 -19.67 8.79
C ASP A 702 3.19 -19.11 10.22
N CYS A 703 3.33 -19.98 11.22
CA CYS A 703 3.09 -19.63 12.62
C CYS A 703 3.96 -20.41 13.63
N SER A 704 3.96 -19.92 14.87
CA SER A 704 4.45 -20.65 16.04
C SER A 704 3.28 -20.98 16.96
N VAL A 705 3.17 -22.25 17.36
CA VAL A 705 2.15 -22.75 18.29
C VAL A 705 2.84 -23.09 19.61
N VAL A 706 2.36 -22.53 20.72
CA VAL A 706 2.95 -22.69 22.04
C VAL A 706 1.98 -23.46 22.92
N ARG A 707 2.43 -24.57 23.53
CA ARG A 707 1.60 -25.33 24.48
C ARG A 707 1.73 -24.73 25.88
N LEU A 708 0.75 -23.94 26.30
CA LEU A 708 0.72 -23.29 27.61
C LEU A 708 0.09 -24.18 28.70
N GLY A 709 -0.75 -25.15 28.30
CA GLY A 709 -1.32 -26.15 29.20
C GLY A 709 -1.73 -27.42 28.45
N GLU A 710 -2.41 -28.34 29.14
CA GLU A 710 -2.83 -29.61 28.53
C GLU A 710 -3.73 -29.38 27.30
N TYR A 711 -4.71 -28.48 27.45
CA TYR A 711 -5.71 -28.08 26.43
C TYR A 711 -5.72 -26.56 26.20
N HIS A 712 -4.57 -25.91 26.34
CA HIS A 712 -4.40 -24.46 26.19
C HIS A 712 -3.16 -24.14 25.36
N PHE A 713 -3.36 -23.41 24.25
CA PHE A 713 -2.30 -23.04 23.32
C PHE A 713 -2.38 -21.56 22.94
N LEU A 714 -1.22 -20.98 22.62
CA LEU A 714 -1.07 -19.65 22.04
C LEU A 714 -0.47 -19.76 20.63
N ILE A 715 -1.15 -19.20 19.64
CA ILE A 715 -0.74 -19.19 18.23
C ILE A 715 -0.24 -17.79 17.88
N ILE A 716 0.99 -17.70 17.38
CA ILE A 716 1.64 -16.47 16.97
C ILE A 716 1.86 -16.49 15.46
N SER A 717 1.37 -15.45 14.79
CA SER A 717 1.50 -15.28 13.33
C SER A 717 1.98 -13.86 12.97
N PRO A 718 2.75 -13.67 11.89
CA PRO A 718 2.98 -12.37 11.25
C PRO A 718 1.72 -11.51 11.14
N THR A 719 1.84 -10.21 11.45
CA THR A 719 0.75 -9.21 11.45
C THR A 719 -0.15 -9.29 10.21
N SER A 720 0.44 -9.43 9.02
CA SER A 720 -0.26 -9.47 7.72
C SER A 720 -1.25 -10.64 7.59
N GLN A 721 -1.13 -11.69 8.40
CA GLN A 721 -2.00 -12.88 8.33
C GLN A 721 -3.26 -12.76 9.20
N SER A 722 -3.41 -11.71 10.03
CA SER A 722 -4.43 -11.63 11.09
C SER A 722 -5.84 -12.07 10.68
N THR A 723 -6.36 -11.57 9.55
CA THR A 723 -7.70 -11.93 9.07
C THR A 723 -7.72 -13.32 8.41
N ARG A 724 -6.66 -13.69 7.67
CA ARG A 724 -6.55 -15.00 7.00
C ARG A 724 -6.46 -16.15 7.99
N SER A 725 -5.56 -16.06 8.98
CA SER A 725 -5.38 -17.09 10.01
C SER A 725 -6.64 -17.29 10.85
N MET A 726 -7.37 -16.20 11.17
CA MET A 726 -8.66 -16.27 11.87
C MET A 726 -9.72 -17.02 11.06
N LYS A 727 -9.87 -16.70 9.76
CA LYS A 727 -10.76 -17.42 8.82
C LYS A 727 -10.37 -18.90 8.73
N TRP A 728 -9.08 -19.20 8.50
CA TRP A 728 -8.59 -20.58 8.34
C TRP A 728 -8.79 -21.44 9.60
N LEU A 729 -8.60 -20.86 10.80
CA LEU A 729 -8.91 -21.54 12.05
C LEU A 729 -10.43 -21.81 12.17
N LYS A 730 -11.26 -20.77 12.07
CA LYS A 730 -12.71 -20.89 12.27
C LYS A 730 -13.40 -21.81 11.27
N SER A 731 -12.95 -21.87 10.00
CA SER A 731 -13.58 -22.72 8.98
C SER A 731 -13.35 -24.22 9.19
N HIS A 732 -12.37 -24.61 10.01
CA HIS A 732 -12.03 -26.00 10.30
C HIS A 732 -12.46 -26.46 11.71
N PHE A 733 -13.19 -25.62 12.46
CA PHE A 733 -13.68 -25.99 13.79
C PHE A 733 -14.62 -27.22 13.73
N PRO A 734 -14.62 -28.05 14.79
CA PRO A 734 -15.59 -29.13 14.93
C PRO A 734 -17.00 -28.58 15.15
N ASP A 735 -17.99 -29.35 14.71
CA ASP A 735 -19.42 -29.00 14.78
C ASP A 735 -20.02 -29.12 16.19
N ASP A 736 -19.21 -29.46 17.20
CA ASP A 736 -19.63 -29.61 18.61
C ASP A 736 -19.44 -28.33 19.45
N GLY A 737 -18.77 -27.30 18.89
CA GLY A 737 -18.46 -26.06 19.62
C GLY A 737 -17.44 -26.23 20.76
N SER A 738 -16.68 -27.33 20.81
CA SER A 738 -15.78 -27.66 21.92
C SER A 738 -14.50 -26.79 22.00
N ILE A 739 -14.24 -25.97 20.99
CA ILE A 739 -13.03 -25.15 20.85
C ILE A 739 -13.36 -23.66 20.96
N PHE A 740 -12.65 -22.98 21.86
CA PHE A 740 -12.70 -21.54 22.08
C PHE A 740 -11.46 -20.87 21.50
N LEU A 741 -11.63 -19.74 20.81
CA LEU A 741 -10.57 -18.98 20.17
C LEU A 741 -10.76 -17.48 20.42
N SER A 742 -9.71 -16.81 20.89
CA SER A 742 -9.72 -15.38 21.23
C SER A 742 -8.56 -14.63 20.58
N ASP A 743 -8.84 -13.45 20.01
CA ASP A 743 -7.79 -12.54 19.53
C ASP A 743 -7.21 -11.74 20.71
N VAL A 744 -6.07 -12.21 21.21
CA VAL A 744 -5.33 -11.61 22.33
C VAL A 744 -4.21 -10.68 21.84
N THR A 745 -4.19 -10.31 20.55
CA THR A 745 -3.14 -9.49 19.92
C THR A 745 -2.86 -8.19 20.66
N SER A 746 -3.91 -7.53 21.19
CA SER A 746 -3.80 -6.26 21.93
C SER A 746 -3.55 -6.44 23.43
N LEU A 747 -3.76 -7.64 24.00
CA LEU A 747 -3.56 -7.89 25.43
C LEU A 747 -2.08 -7.96 25.81
N TYR A 748 -1.22 -8.33 24.84
CA TYR A 748 0.22 -8.47 25.05
C TYR A 748 1.03 -7.48 24.21
N THR A 749 1.86 -6.70 24.89
CA THR A 749 3.05 -6.08 24.29
C THR A 749 4.09 -7.17 24.08
N ALA A 750 4.72 -7.22 22.90
CA ALA A 750 5.69 -8.26 22.56
C ALA A 750 7.06 -7.65 22.28
N LEU A 751 8.07 -8.05 23.04
CA LEU A 751 9.45 -7.55 22.91
C LEU A 751 10.38 -8.69 22.51
N ASN A 752 11.15 -8.50 21.44
CA ASN A 752 12.26 -9.39 21.09
C ASN A 752 13.54 -8.87 21.75
N VAL A 753 13.97 -9.51 22.84
CA VAL A 753 15.24 -9.24 23.51
C VAL A 753 16.29 -10.12 22.83
N ILE A 754 17.02 -9.52 21.88
CA ILE A 754 17.80 -10.22 20.86
C ILE A 754 19.30 -10.00 21.04
N GLY A 755 20.07 -11.08 20.98
CA GLY A 755 21.54 -11.08 20.92
C GLY A 755 22.22 -11.92 22.01
N PRO A 756 23.54 -12.15 21.88
CA PRO A 756 24.29 -13.06 22.75
C PRO A 756 24.29 -12.68 24.25
N LYS A 757 23.94 -11.43 24.59
CA LYS A 757 23.81 -10.97 25.99
C LYS A 757 22.38 -11.01 26.55
N ALA A 758 21.36 -11.30 25.72
CA ALA A 758 19.97 -11.35 26.16
C ALA A 758 19.73 -12.32 27.34
N LYS A 759 20.33 -13.53 27.28
CA LYS A 759 20.21 -14.54 28.34
C LYS A 759 20.77 -14.07 29.69
N HIS A 760 21.86 -13.31 29.67
CA HIS A 760 22.49 -12.79 30.89
C HIS A 760 21.65 -11.68 31.51
N LEU A 761 21.26 -10.68 30.69
CA LEU A 761 20.39 -9.58 31.13
C LEU A 761 19.08 -10.10 31.74
N LEU A 762 18.40 -11.07 31.09
CA LEU A 762 17.15 -11.60 31.62
C LEU A 762 17.33 -12.36 32.95
N GLY A 763 18.47 -13.04 33.14
CA GLY A 763 18.80 -13.72 34.39
C GLY A 763 19.25 -12.80 35.54
N GLU A 764 19.40 -11.49 35.31
CA GLU A 764 19.64 -10.50 36.37
C GLU A 764 18.35 -9.80 36.84
N ILE A 765 17.31 -9.79 35.99
CA ILE A 765 16.05 -9.06 36.22
C ILE A 765 14.86 -9.98 36.51
N SER A 766 15.12 -11.28 36.66
CA SER A 766 14.15 -12.33 36.90
C SER A 766 14.75 -13.33 37.89
N ASP A 767 13.95 -13.78 38.85
CA ASP A 767 14.37 -14.80 39.83
C ASP A 767 14.43 -16.22 39.22
N GLU A 768 13.93 -16.41 37.99
CA GLU A 768 13.87 -17.69 37.29
C GLU A 768 15.24 -18.11 36.70
N PRO A 769 15.63 -19.40 36.79
CA PRO A 769 16.93 -19.86 36.28
C PRO A 769 16.96 -19.92 34.75
N PHE A 770 17.58 -18.91 34.13
CA PHE A 770 17.80 -18.84 32.68
C PHE A 770 18.82 -19.85 32.15
N ASN A 771 19.67 -20.43 33.00
CA ASN A 771 20.76 -21.30 32.53
C ASN A 771 20.26 -22.51 31.71
N ASP A 772 19.21 -23.17 32.19
CA ASP A 772 18.61 -24.35 31.56
C ASP A 772 17.41 -24.03 30.66
N PHE A 773 17.27 -22.78 30.23
CA PHE A 773 16.20 -22.36 29.32
C PHE A 773 16.51 -22.87 27.91
N ALA A 774 16.00 -24.06 27.56
CA ALA A 774 16.20 -24.69 26.26
C ALA A 774 15.66 -23.83 25.08
N ARG A 775 16.13 -24.08 23.85
CA ARG A 775 15.55 -23.44 22.65
C ARG A 775 14.20 -24.05 22.32
N MET A 776 13.33 -23.28 21.65
CA MET A 776 11.98 -23.71 21.29
C MET A 776 11.13 -24.12 22.50
N THR A 777 11.38 -23.51 23.66
CA THR A 777 10.52 -23.61 24.83
C THR A 777 10.01 -22.25 25.27
N CYS A 778 8.92 -22.28 26.03
CA CYS A 778 8.23 -21.18 26.66
C CYS A 778 8.18 -21.45 28.17
N ARG A 779 8.40 -20.42 28.97
CA ARG A 779 8.11 -20.41 30.41
C ARG A 779 7.31 -19.16 30.74
N GLU A 780 6.43 -19.29 31.71
CA GLU A 780 5.92 -18.12 32.42
C GLU A 780 7.01 -17.68 33.40
N ILE A 781 7.34 -16.39 33.42
CA ILE A 781 8.37 -15.80 34.28
C ILE A 781 7.87 -14.47 34.84
N ASP A 782 8.53 -14.03 35.91
CA ASP A 782 8.39 -12.69 36.45
C ASP A 782 9.63 -11.84 36.08
N VAL A 783 9.43 -10.55 35.80
CA VAL A 783 10.50 -9.60 35.46
C VAL A 783 10.35 -8.35 36.32
N GLY A 784 11.27 -8.16 37.27
CA GLY A 784 11.13 -7.16 38.32
C GLY A 784 9.85 -7.38 39.13
N PHE A 785 8.93 -6.42 39.10
CA PHE A 785 7.62 -6.50 39.77
C PHE A 785 6.46 -6.89 38.83
N ALA A 786 6.75 -7.30 37.60
CA ALA A 786 5.74 -7.69 36.63
C ALA A 786 5.69 -9.22 36.48
N SER A 787 4.53 -9.81 36.80
CA SER A 787 4.32 -11.26 36.75
C SER A 787 3.59 -11.72 35.48
N HIS A 788 3.55 -13.03 35.27
CA HIS A 788 2.81 -13.70 34.18
C HIS A 788 3.30 -13.32 32.76
N ILE A 789 4.61 -13.17 32.57
CA ILE A 789 5.22 -12.88 31.27
C ILE A 789 5.60 -14.19 30.58
N TYR A 790 5.10 -14.44 29.37
CA TYR A 790 5.56 -15.59 28.59
C TYR A 790 6.88 -15.27 27.89
N ALA A 791 7.98 -15.82 28.40
CA ALA A 791 9.27 -15.80 27.76
C ALA A 791 9.44 -17.03 26.87
N MET A 792 9.82 -16.83 25.60
CA MET A 792 10.03 -17.90 24.63
C MET A 792 11.44 -17.80 24.07
N ARG A 793 12.24 -18.87 24.17
CA ARG A 793 13.59 -18.90 23.59
C ARG A 793 13.54 -19.25 22.10
N LEU A 794 13.04 -18.28 21.35
CA LEU A 794 12.90 -18.23 19.90
C LEU A 794 13.09 -16.77 19.49
N THR A 795 13.77 -16.52 18.38
CA THR A 795 13.71 -15.22 17.68
C THR A 795 13.26 -15.43 16.24
N HIS A 796 12.68 -14.41 15.60
CA HIS A 796 12.36 -14.43 14.16
C HIS A 796 13.59 -14.09 13.29
N THR A 797 14.77 -14.37 13.82
CA THR A 797 16.10 -14.19 13.21
C THR A 797 16.92 -15.43 13.53
N ALA A 798 18.18 -15.47 13.14
CA ALA A 798 19.08 -16.55 13.50
C ALA A 798 19.97 -16.24 14.73
N GLU A 799 19.66 -15.15 15.45
CA GLU A 799 20.30 -14.78 16.70
C GLU A 799 19.68 -15.52 17.89
N ASP A 800 20.48 -15.71 18.96
CA ASP A 800 19.94 -16.11 20.26
C ASP A 800 19.16 -14.95 20.88
N GLY A 801 18.24 -15.27 21.77
CA GLY A 801 17.37 -14.27 22.38
C GLY A 801 16.02 -14.84 22.77
N PHE A 802 15.15 -13.95 23.22
CA PHE A 802 13.85 -14.29 23.78
C PHE A 802 12.77 -13.35 23.25
N MET A 803 11.65 -13.93 22.84
CA MET A 803 10.40 -13.21 22.69
C MET A 803 9.70 -13.17 24.05
N LEU A 804 9.48 -11.97 24.59
CA LEU A 804 8.68 -11.74 25.80
C LEU A 804 7.29 -11.28 25.39
N TYR A 805 6.24 -11.98 25.83
CA TYR A 805 4.86 -11.53 25.73
C TYR A 805 4.41 -11.04 27.11
N ILE A 806 4.37 -9.72 27.24
CA ILE A 806 4.17 -9.00 28.49
C ILE A 806 2.72 -8.47 28.48
N PRO A 807 1.91 -8.67 29.53
CA PRO A 807 0.62 -8.01 29.66
C PRO A 807 0.78 -6.49 29.45
N SER A 808 -0.06 -5.89 28.60
CA SER A 808 0.18 -4.54 28.06
C SER A 808 0.23 -3.41 29.10
N ASP A 809 -0.27 -3.64 30.30
CA ASP A 809 -0.18 -2.76 31.47
C ASP A 809 1.22 -2.76 32.12
N TYR A 810 1.90 -3.91 32.18
CA TYR A 810 3.29 -4.02 32.66
C TYR A 810 4.35 -3.62 31.61
N ALA A 811 3.95 -3.38 30.37
CA ALA A 811 4.86 -3.12 29.26
C ALA A 811 5.93 -2.03 29.54
N LEU A 812 5.53 -0.91 30.16
CA LEU A 812 6.42 0.22 30.42
C LEU A 812 7.46 -0.08 31.51
N CYS A 813 7.07 -0.72 32.63
CA CYS A 813 8.02 -1.01 33.71
C CYS A 813 9.02 -2.11 33.32
N VAL A 814 8.58 -3.13 32.58
CA VAL A 814 9.46 -4.19 32.06
C VAL A 814 10.45 -3.63 31.04
N TYR A 815 9.98 -2.79 30.10
CA TYR A 815 10.86 -2.13 29.14
C TYR A 815 11.89 -1.21 29.81
N ASP A 816 11.46 -0.44 30.82
CA ASP A 816 12.37 0.47 31.54
C ASP A 816 13.44 -0.28 32.31
N LEU A 817 13.07 -1.38 33.00
CA LEU A 817 14.01 -2.24 33.71
C LEU A 817 15.01 -2.91 32.75
N LEU A 818 14.54 -3.45 31.61
CA LEU A 818 15.39 -3.99 30.54
C LEU A 818 16.41 -2.96 30.04
N MET A 819 15.95 -1.75 29.73
CA MET A 819 16.80 -0.68 29.20
C MET A 819 17.73 -0.08 30.26
N GLU A 820 17.38 -0.19 31.54
CA GLU A 820 18.22 0.24 32.66
C GLU A 820 19.35 -0.75 32.94
N GLN A 821 19.03 -2.01 33.25
CA GLN A 821 20.03 -3.03 33.60
C GLN A 821 20.84 -3.45 32.37
N GLY A 822 20.25 -3.36 31.18
CA GLY A 822 20.95 -3.64 29.93
C GLY A 822 22.04 -2.63 29.55
N LYS A 823 22.20 -1.50 30.28
CA LYS A 823 23.24 -0.48 29.99
C LYS A 823 24.64 -1.09 29.95
N ASP A 824 24.97 -1.96 30.91
CA ASP A 824 26.29 -2.58 31.03
C ASP A 824 26.54 -3.63 29.93
N TYR A 825 25.46 -4.23 29.42
CA TYR A 825 25.46 -5.07 28.22
C TYR A 825 25.46 -4.26 26.90
N GLY A 826 25.36 -2.94 26.97
CA GLY A 826 25.27 -2.04 25.83
C GLY A 826 23.95 -2.16 25.07
N ILE A 827 22.84 -2.40 25.76
CA ILE A 827 21.50 -2.47 25.17
C ILE A 827 21.17 -1.22 24.35
N ILE A 828 20.51 -1.42 23.21
CA ILE A 828 19.87 -0.36 22.44
C ILE A 828 18.53 -0.84 21.90
N ASN A 829 17.66 0.09 21.51
CA ASN A 829 16.55 -0.27 20.65
C ASN A 829 17.02 -0.61 19.23
N ALA A 830 16.31 -1.51 18.58
CA ALA A 830 16.46 -1.84 17.17
C ALA A 830 15.08 -1.91 16.50
N GLY A 831 15.04 -1.62 15.20
CA GLY A 831 13.81 -1.60 14.42
C GLY A 831 13.67 -2.77 13.44
N TYR A 832 12.54 -2.78 12.72
CA TYR A 832 12.22 -3.81 11.73
C TYR A 832 13.21 -3.91 10.57
N PHE A 833 13.96 -2.85 10.24
CA PHE A 833 14.99 -2.92 9.21
C PHE A 833 16.22 -3.74 9.66
N ALA A 834 16.63 -3.63 10.93
CA ALA A 834 17.68 -4.48 11.49
C ALA A 834 17.24 -5.96 11.53
N MET A 835 16.00 -6.22 11.97
CA MET A 835 15.40 -7.55 11.93
C MET A 835 15.32 -8.11 10.50
N ARG A 836 14.91 -7.28 9.53
CA ARG A 836 14.85 -7.63 8.10
C ARG A 836 16.23 -8.03 7.57
N THR A 837 17.29 -7.32 7.94
CA THR A 837 18.64 -7.69 7.52
C THR A 837 19.07 -9.04 8.10
N LEU A 838 18.95 -9.23 9.42
CA LEU A 838 19.33 -10.47 10.12
C LEU A 838 18.62 -11.71 9.53
N ARG A 839 17.30 -11.58 9.28
CA ARG A 839 16.49 -12.67 8.73
C ARG A 839 16.83 -12.96 7.27
N ILE A 840 17.18 -11.95 6.47
CA ILE A 840 17.51 -12.12 5.03
C ILE A 840 18.89 -12.75 4.83
N GLU A 841 19.92 -12.31 5.54
CA GLU A 841 21.24 -12.96 5.51
C GLU A 841 21.16 -14.44 5.89
N SER A 842 20.26 -14.76 6.82
CA SER A 842 20.07 -16.11 7.36
C SER A 842 19.02 -16.95 6.59
N MET A 843 18.51 -16.46 5.45
CA MET A 843 17.52 -17.15 4.60
C MET A 843 16.17 -17.47 5.29
N PHE A 844 15.79 -16.73 6.34
CA PHE A 844 14.48 -16.81 6.95
C PHE A 844 13.44 -16.16 6.02
N ALA A 845 12.54 -16.98 5.48
CA ALA A 845 11.41 -16.54 4.67
C ALA A 845 10.34 -15.89 5.56
N PHE A 846 9.60 -14.93 5.02
CA PHE A 846 8.53 -14.22 5.71
C PHE A 846 7.22 -14.32 4.93
N TRP A 847 6.11 -14.66 5.59
CA TRP A 847 4.82 -14.80 4.91
C TRP A 847 4.28 -13.45 4.41
N GLY A 848 3.71 -13.47 3.21
CA GLY A 848 3.27 -12.30 2.45
C GLY A 848 4.40 -11.56 1.72
N GLN A 849 5.63 -12.10 1.73
CA GLN A 849 6.77 -11.65 0.94
C GLN A 849 7.45 -12.84 0.23
N ASP A 850 7.89 -13.83 1.00
CA ASP A 850 8.59 -15.03 0.51
C ASP A 850 7.73 -16.29 0.59
N LEU A 851 6.72 -16.33 1.47
CA LEU A 851 5.76 -17.43 1.58
C LEU A 851 4.35 -16.91 1.29
N ASP A 852 3.56 -17.73 0.62
CA ASP A 852 2.11 -17.57 0.49
C ASP A 852 1.46 -18.95 0.26
N LYS A 853 0.15 -18.96 -0.04
CA LYS A 853 -0.64 -20.15 -0.32
C LYS A 853 -0.18 -21.00 -1.51
N MET A 854 0.72 -20.49 -2.36
CA MET A 854 1.30 -21.16 -3.53
C MET A 854 2.75 -21.64 -3.29
N ILE A 855 3.31 -21.40 -2.10
CA ILE A 855 4.64 -21.85 -1.69
C ILE A 855 4.48 -23.03 -0.73
N THR A 856 5.14 -24.16 -1.02
CA THR A 856 5.15 -25.31 -0.10
C THR A 856 6.37 -25.29 0.84
N PRO A 857 6.35 -26.05 1.95
CA PRO A 857 7.53 -26.28 2.77
C PRO A 857 8.72 -26.87 1.99
N LEU A 858 8.47 -27.63 0.90
CA LEU A 858 9.51 -28.24 0.08
C LEU A 858 10.16 -27.22 -0.88
N ASP A 859 9.37 -26.32 -1.47
CA ASP A 859 9.86 -25.24 -2.32
C ASP A 859 10.92 -24.38 -1.59
N CYS A 860 10.74 -24.19 -0.29
CA CYS A 860 11.52 -23.27 0.52
C CYS A 860 12.48 -23.92 1.53
N ASN A 861 12.81 -25.21 1.36
CA ASN A 861 13.73 -25.98 2.24
C ASN A 861 13.31 -26.01 3.73
N ARG A 862 12.00 -26.01 4.01
CA ARG A 862 11.39 -26.06 5.36
C ARG A 862 10.70 -27.37 5.69
N GLU A 863 11.09 -28.43 4.99
CA GLU A 863 10.61 -29.81 5.17
C GLU A 863 10.73 -30.31 6.62
N PHE A 864 11.75 -29.90 7.35
CA PHE A 864 11.96 -30.20 8.78
C PHE A 864 10.84 -29.65 9.71
N ARG A 865 9.98 -28.75 9.22
CA ARG A 865 8.79 -28.26 9.93
C ARG A 865 7.54 -29.12 9.67
N VAL A 866 7.66 -30.25 8.98
CA VAL A 866 6.55 -31.12 8.56
C VAL A 866 6.74 -32.52 9.12
N HIS A 867 5.78 -33.00 9.89
CA HIS A 867 5.83 -34.31 10.54
C HIS A 867 5.01 -35.34 9.76
N PHE A 868 5.61 -35.89 8.70
CA PHE A 868 4.92 -36.71 7.70
C PHE A 868 4.21 -37.97 8.21
N ASP A 869 4.54 -38.47 9.41
CA ASP A 869 3.92 -39.70 9.93
C ASP A 869 2.47 -39.50 10.41
N LYS A 870 2.07 -38.26 10.77
CA LYS A 870 0.69 -37.94 11.18
C LYS A 870 -0.19 -37.60 9.98
N ASN A 871 -1.51 -37.51 10.16
CA ASN A 871 -2.40 -36.99 9.12
C ASN A 871 -2.65 -35.49 9.31
N PHE A 872 -2.56 -34.70 8.22
CA PHE A 872 -2.76 -33.25 8.23
C PHE A 872 -3.10 -32.73 6.83
N ILE A 873 -3.74 -31.56 6.74
CA ILE A 873 -4.16 -30.95 5.46
C ILE A 873 -2.94 -30.69 4.56
N GLY A 874 -3.03 -31.08 3.29
CA GLY A 874 -1.95 -30.91 2.30
C GLY A 874 -0.84 -31.97 2.33
N LYS A 875 -0.88 -32.95 3.24
CA LYS A 875 0.10 -34.07 3.32
C LYS A 875 0.30 -34.77 1.98
N GLU A 876 -0.80 -35.11 1.30
CA GLU A 876 -0.78 -35.86 0.04
C GLU A 876 -0.10 -35.09 -1.08
N ALA A 877 -0.36 -33.77 -1.19
CA ALA A 877 0.30 -32.91 -2.15
C ALA A 877 1.82 -32.82 -1.91
N LEU A 878 2.27 -32.75 -0.65
CA LEU A 878 3.71 -32.76 -0.33
C LEU A 878 4.36 -34.12 -0.63
N LEU A 879 3.68 -35.23 -0.37
CA LEU A 879 4.16 -36.56 -0.75
C LEU A 879 4.21 -36.76 -2.28
N LEU A 880 3.26 -36.19 -3.01
CA LEU A 880 3.29 -36.16 -4.47
C LEU A 880 4.43 -35.28 -5.00
N GLN A 881 4.65 -34.09 -4.42
CA GLN A 881 5.74 -33.19 -4.78
C GLN A 881 7.11 -33.84 -4.50
N ARG A 882 7.29 -34.58 -3.40
CA ARG A 882 8.49 -35.40 -3.15
C ARG A 882 8.76 -36.40 -4.29
N LYS A 883 7.71 -37.09 -4.78
CA LYS A 883 7.83 -38.07 -5.87
C LYS A 883 8.10 -37.44 -7.24
N GLN A 884 7.48 -36.29 -7.53
CA GLN A 884 7.62 -35.60 -8.82
C GLN A 884 8.89 -34.74 -8.92
N GLY A 885 9.49 -34.40 -7.79
CA GLY A 885 10.64 -33.50 -7.70
C GLY A 885 10.24 -32.02 -7.65
N ILE A 886 11.14 -31.21 -7.08
CA ILE A 886 10.86 -29.81 -6.74
C ILE A 886 11.14 -28.92 -7.96
N LYS A 887 10.08 -28.34 -8.55
CA LYS A 887 10.14 -27.46 -9.75
C LYS A 887 10.51 -26.00 -9.46
N LYS A 888 10.48 -25.58 -8.20
CA LYS A 888 10.64 -24.19 -7.75
C LYS A 888 11.42 -24.19 -6.43
N ARG A 889 12.50 -23.41 -6.30
CA ARG A 889 13.38 -23.43 -5.11
C ARG A 889 13.65 -22.04 -4.58
N PHE A 890 13.55 -21.85 -3.25
CA PHE A 890 13.94 -20.62 -2.57
C PHE A 890 15.47 -20.55 -2.42
N ILE A 891 16.08 -19.53 -3.01
CA ILE A 891 17.53 -19.36 -3.15
C ILE A 891 17.96 -17.99 -2.61
N GLN A 892 19.15 -17.93 -2.03
CA GLN A 892 19.83 -16.66 -1.72
C GLN A 892 20.83 -16.32 -2.83
N PHE A 893 20.90 -15.05 -3.19
CA PHE A 893 21.79 -14.48 -4.19
C PHE A 893 22.63 -13.39 -3.54
N LEU A 894 23.95 -13.52 -3.63
CA LEU A 894 24.90 -12.49 -3.20
C LEU A 894 25.42 -11.78 -4.44
N LEU A 895 25.17 -10.47 -4.57
CA LEU A 895 25.69 -9.71 -5.71
C LEU A 895 27.22 -9.60 -5.59
N GLU A 896 27.91 -9.84 -6.70
CA GLU A 896 29.38 -9.92 -6.73
C GLU A 896 30.06 -8.62 -7.18
N ASP A 897 29.39 -7.87 -8.04
CA ASP A 897 29.87 -6.66 -8.72
C ASP A 897 28.99 -5.42 -8.47
N HIS A 898 28.32 -5.37 -7.31
CA HIS A 898 27.48 -4.25 -6.88
C HIS A 898 28.25 -3.22 -6.04
N ASP A 899 28.33 -1.98 -6.49
CA ASP A 899 28.87 -0.86 -5.71
C ASP A 899 27.79 -0.23 -4.81
N LEU A 900 28.02 -0.23 -3.50
CA LEU A 900 27.02 0.22 -2.53
C LEU A 900 26.67 1.70 -2.62
N ASP A 901 27.56 2.55 -3.13
CA ASP A 901 27.42 4.00 -3.15
C ASP A 901 27.07 4.54 -4.55
N LEU A 902 27.43 3.80 -5.62
CA LEU A 902 27.19 4.20 -7.01
C LEU A 902 26.03 3.46 -7.69
N ASP A 903 25.76 2.19 -7.32
CA ASP A 903 24.78 1.37 -8.03
C ASP A 903 23.36 1.47 -7.47
N PRO A 904 22.33 1.24 -8.31
CA PRO A 904 20.95 1.12 -7.85
C PRO A 904 20.81 -0.04 -6.85
N TRP A 905 20.05 0.17 -5.78
CA TRP A 905 19.83 -0.86 -4.77
C TRP A 905 18.67 -1.80 -5.15
N PRO A 906 18.72 -3.08 -4.75
CA PRO A 906 17.62 -4.01 -4.94
C PRO A 906 16.60 -3.90 -3.79
N TRP A 907 15.31 -3.93 -4.10
CA TRP A 907 14.20 -3.56 -3.21
C TRP A 907 13.01 -4.53 -3.20
N SER A 908 13.20 -5.73 -3.78
CA SER A 908 12.18 -6.71 -4.16
C SER A 908 11.49 -6.38 -5.50
N GLY A 909 11.05 -7.44 -6.20
CA GLY A 909 10.47 -7.38 -7.54
C GLY A 909 11.49 -7.48 -8.69
N GLU A 910 12.80 -7.46 -8.41
CA GLU A 910 13.82 -7.60 -9.44
C GLU A 910 13.73 -8.95 -10.18
N PRO A 911 13.79 -8.99 -11.52
CA PRO A 911 13.92 -10.23 -12.28
C PRO A 911 15.24 -10.96 -11.98
N ILE A 912 15.15 -12.29 -11.82
CA ILE A 912 16.26 -13.21 -11.71
C ILE A 912 16.47 -13.86 -13.08
N TYR A 913 17.70 -13.81 -13.58
CA TYR A 913 18.12 -14.50 -14.79
C TYR A 913 19.07 -15.65 -14.45
N ARG A 914 18.87 -16.81 -15.09
CA ARG A 914 19.74 -17.99 -15.06
C ARG A 914 20.24 -18.25 -16.48
N ASN A 915 21.56 -18.26 -16.68
CA ASN A 915 22.18 -18.43 -18.01
C ASN A 915 21.57 -17.48 -19.07
N GLY A 916 21.28 -16.23 -18.68
CA GLY A 916 20.66 -15.20 -19.52
C GLY A 916 19.14 -15.27 -19.69
N ARG A 917 18.46 -16.35 -19.26
CA ARG A 917 17.00 -16.53 -19.33
C ARG A 917 16.30 -16.18 -18.02
N PHE A 918 15.13 -15.57 -18.09
CA PHE A 918 14.34 -15.24 -16.89
C PHE A 918 13.87 -16.52 -16.19
N CYS A 919 14.04 -16.61 -14.86
CA CYS A 919 13.70 -17.81 -14.10
C CYS A 919 12.93 -17.55 -12.79
N GLY A 920 12.49 -16.32 -12.53
CA GLY A 920 11.72 -15.94 -11.34
C GLY A 920 12.05 -14.53 -10.84
N PHE A 921 11.46 -14.13 -9.71
CA PHE A 921 11.61 -12.80 -9.13
C PHE A 921 12.24 -12.83 -7.73
N VAL A 922 12.95 -11.77 -7.38
CA VAL A 922 13.44 -11.48 -6.03
C VAL A 922 12.26 -11.11 -5.14
N THR A 923 12.06 -11.87 -4.06
CA THR A 923 10.99 -11.66 -3.07
C THR A 923 11.43 -10.73 -1.95
N SER A 924 12.70 -10.82 -1.51
CA SER A 924 13.21 -10.05 -0.36
C SER A 924 14.66 -9.61 -0.54
N THR A 925 14.96 -8.36 -0.18
CA THR A 925 16.32 -7.78 -0.25
C THR A 925 16.75 -7.12 1.06
N ALA A 926 18.05 -7.18 1.34
CA ALA A 926 18.76 -6.37 2.33
C ALA A 926 20.28 -6.40 2.06
N TYR A 927 21.01 -5.42 2.58
CA TYR A 927 22.47 -5.50 2.62
C TYR A 927 22.93 -6.37 3.80
N GLY A 928 23.72 -7.41 3.51
CA GLY A 928 24.28 -8.29 4.53
C GLY A 928 25.52 -7.68 5.17
N PHE A 929 25.40 -7.20 6.42
CA PHE A 929 26.52 -6.60 7.15
C PHE A 929 27.59 -7.60 7.60
N THR A 930 27.26 -8.88 7.82
CA THR A 930 28.25 -9.94 8.05
C THR A 930 28.88 -10.40 6.73
N LEU A 931 28.07 -10.51 5.67
CA LEU A 931 28.53 -11.00 4.35
C LEU A 931 29.26 -9.93 3.50
N GLY A 932 29.13 -8.64 3.85
CA GLY A 932 29.72 -7.52 3.12
C GLY A 932 29.10 -7.24 1.74
N LYS A 933 27.92 -7.80 1.45
CA LYS A 933 27.32 -7.83 0.09
C LYS A 933 25.83 -7.54 0.11
N GLN A 934 25.27 -7.10 -1.03
CA GLN A 934 23.82 -7.12 -1.22
C GLN A 934 23.30 -8.55 -1.28
N VAL A 935 22.22 -8.81 -0.53
CA VAL A 935 21.57 -10.11 -0.42
C VAL A 935 20.17 -10.02 -0.99
N CYS A 936 19.89 -10.82 -2.01
CA CYS A 936 18.56 -11.00 -2.59
C CYS A 936 18.09 -12.43 -2.31
N LEU A 937 16.85 -12.62 -1.86
CA LEU A 937 16.17 -13.90 -1.77
C LEU A 937 15.09 -13.95 -2.85
N GLY A 938 14.86 -15.12 -3.43
CA GLY A 938 13.80 -15.31 -4.42
C GLY A 938 13.65 -16.75 -4.84
N TYR A 939 12.75 -17.00 -5.80
CA TYR A 939 12.50 -18.34 -6.32
C TYR A 939 13.10 -18.56 -7.70
N VAL A 940 13.82 -19.68 -7.85
CA VAL A 940 14.25 -20.19 -9.17
C VAL A 940 13.27 -21.27 -9.60
N HIS A 941 12.68 -21.08 -10.77
CA HIS A 941 11.82 -22.05 -11.46
C HIS A 941 12.65 -22.86 -12.46
N ALA A 942 12.40 -24.17 -12.54
CA ALA A 942 12.99 -25.04 -13.56
C ALA A 942 12.18 -25.00 -14.86
N GLU A 943 12.88 -24.98 -16.01
CA GLU A 943 12.24 -25.00 -17.33
C GLU A 943 11.81 -26.43 -17.72
N GLY A 944 10.61 -26.56 -18.30
CA GLY A 944 10.14 -27.81 -18.91
C GLY A 944 10.17 -29.03 -17.97
N LYS A 945 10.97 -30.06 -18.33
CA LYS A 945 11.06 -31.32 -17.59
C LYS A 945 12.05 -31.28 -16.41
N ASP A 946 12.95 -30.30 -16.34
CA ASP A 946 13.98 -30.19 -15.30
C ASP A 946 13.40 -29.99 -13.89
N ILE A 947 14.19 -30.30 -12.87
CA ILE A 947 13.86 -30.05 -11.46
C ILE A 947 15.02 -29.31 -10.78
N CYS A 948 14.70 -28.49 -9.78
CA CYS A 948 15.67 -27.69 -9.01
C CYS A 948 16.44 -28.57 -8.00
N THR A 949 17.32 -29.43 -8.53
CA THR A 949 18.35 -30.14 -7.76
C THR A 949 19.45 -29.18 -7.28
N THR A 950 20.29 -29.63 -6.37
CA THR A 950 21.48 -28.88 -5.93
C THR A 950 22.39 -28.51 -7.10
N ASP A 951 22.58 -29.42 -8.06
CA ASP A 951 23.44 -29.19 -9.22
C ASP A 951 22.79 -28.27 -10.26
N TYR A 952 21.46 -28.34 -10.44
CA TYR A 952 20.72 -27.41 -11.29
C TYR A 952 20.90 -25.95 -10.83
N ILE A 953 20.97 -25.74 -9.52
CA ILE A 953 21.24 -24.43 -8.91
C ILE A 953 22.73 -24.09 -8.97
N ARG A 954 23.65 -24.99 -8.61
CA ARG A 954 25.08 -24.65 -8.53
C ARG A 954 25.77 -24.48 -9.89
N ASN A 955 25.34 -25.23 -10.91
CA ASN A 955 26.00 -25.27 -12.22
C ASN A 955 25.33 -24.29 -13.21
N ALA A 956 25.18 -23.02 -12.80
CA ALA A 956 24.59 -21.97 -13.62
C ALA A 956 25.17 -20.59 -13.25
N THR A 957 25.13 -19.66 -14.21
CA THR A 957 25.39 -18.24 -13.94
C THR A 957 24.07 -17.55 -13.64
N TYR A 958 24.06 -16.70 -12.60
CA TYR A 958 22.90 -15.91 -12.24
C TYR A 958 23.18 -14.42 -12.36
N GLU A 959 22.15 -13.69 -12.79
CA GLU A 959 22.13 -12.23 -12.83
C GLU A 959 20.84 -11.71 -12.18
N ILE A 960 20.92 -10.60 -11.45
CA ILE A 960 19.75 -9.86 -10.94
C ILE A 960 19.65 -8.55 -11.71
N ASP A 961 18.49 -8.27 -12.30
CA ASP A 961 18.24 -7.02 -13.04
C ASP A 961 17.67 -5.94 -12.11
N ILE A 962 18.51 -4.97 -11.77
CA ILE A 962 18.13 -3.82 -10.95
C ILE A 962 18.01 -2.60 -11.86
N ALA A 963 16.77 -2.23 -12.20
CA ALA A 963 16.45 -1.06 -13.02
C ALA A 963 17.20 -1.04 -14.38
N GLY A 964 17.26 -2.17 -15.07
CA GLY A 964 17.89 -2.32 -16.38
C GLY A 964 19.40 -2.53 -16.36
N LYS A 965 20.04 -2.58 -15.17
CA LYS A 965 21.43 -3.03 -15.01
C LYS A 965 21.44 -4.42 -14.39
N ARG A 966 22.06 -5.38 -15.06
CA ARG A 966 22.27 -6.74 -14.55
C ARG A 966 23.54 -6.82 -13.70
N PHE A 967 23.43 -7.45 -12.56
CA PHE A 967 24.51 -7.71 -11.60
C PHE A 967 24.73 -9.20 -11.46
N LYS A 968 25.99 -9.65 -11.47
CA LYS A 968 26.33 -11.06 -11.28
C LYS A 968 26.04 -11.48 -9.85
N ALA A 969 25.47 -12.67 -9.69
CA ALA A 969 25.04 -13.18 -8.40
C ALA A 969 25.54 -14.59 -8.12
N LYS A 970 26.17 -14.78 -6.96
CA LYS A 970 26.48 -16.10 -6.41
C LYS A 970 25.25 -16.67 -5.71
N SER A 971 24.76 -17.82 -6.20
CA SER A 971 23.61 -18.53 -5.61
C SER A 971 24.01 -19.43 -4.44
N ASN A 972 23.30 -19.33 -3.32
CA ASN A 972 23.41 -20.21 -2.16
C ASN A 972 22.05 -20.91 -1.90
N LEU A 973 22.06 -22.25 -1.85
CA LEU A 973 20.88 -23.07 -1.52
C LEU A 973 20.64 -23.17 0.01
N TYR A 974 21.71 -22.98 0.78
CA TYR A 974 21.75 -22.98 2.23
C TYR A 974 22.57 -21.77 2.69
N GLN A 975 22.42 -21.39 3.96
CA GLN A 975 23.11 -20.23 4.52
C GLN A 975 24.65 -20.32 4.36
N PRO A 976 25.35 -19.22 4.04
CA PRO A 976 26.81 -19.22 3.90
C PRO A 976 27.54 -19.59 5.19
N SER A 977 28.63 -20.35 5.09
CA SER A 977 29.50 -20.71 6.23
C SER A 977 30.17 -19.51 6.90
N GLU A 978 30.31 -18.40 6.16
CA GLU A 978 30.80 -17.08 6.63
C GLU A 978 29.94 -16.51 7.79
N MET A 979 28.69 -16.95 7.92
CA MET A 979 27.80 -16.59 9.03
C MET A 979 28.13 -17.32 10.34
N GLY A 980 29.13 -18.22 10.34
CA GLY A 980 29.48 -19.07 11.47
C GLY A 980 28.46 -20.20 11.72
N PRO A 981 28.63 -20.97 12.82
CA PRO A 981 27.63 -21.92 13.28
C PRO A 981 26.38 -21.14 13.74
N THR A 982 25.52 -20.86 12.78
CA THR A 982 24.26 -20.18 13.01
C THR A 982 23.35 -21.07 13.86
N ILE A 983 22.47 -20.46 14.64
CA ILE A 983 21.36 -21.17 15.29
C ILE A 983 20.39 -21.61 14.19
N GLN A 984 20.72 -22.73 13.53
CA GLN A 984 19.73 -23.45 12.76
C GLN A 984 18.61 -23.83 13.73
N LEU A 985 17.37 -23.62 13.30
CA LEU A 985 16.18 -24.22 13.92
C LEU A 985 16.11 -25.72 13.55
N SER A 986 17.27 -26.39 13.51
CA SER A 986 17.40 -27.84 13.43
C SER A 986 16.87 -28.43 14.72
N THR A 987 15.96 -29.38 14.60
CA THR A 987 15.58 -30.28 15.68
C THR A 987 16.81 -30.98 16.29
N PRO A 988 16.75 -31.40 17.56
CA PRO A 988 17.59 -32.49 18.04
C PRO A 988 17.33 -33.78 17.23
#